data_AF-A0A5B9QI58-F1
#
_entry.id   AF-A0A5B9QI58-F1
#
_cell.length_a   1.000
_cell.length_b   1.000
_cell.length_c   1.000
_cell.angle_alpha   90.00
_cell.angle_beta   90.00
_cell.angle_gamma   90.00
#
_symmetry.space_group_name_H-M   'P 1'
#
loop_
_entity.id
_entity.type
_entity.pdbx_description
1 polymer ?
#
loop_
_entity_poly.entity_id
_entity_poly.type
_entity_poly.pdbx_seq_one_letter_code
_entity_poly.pdbx_strand_id
1 'polypeptide(L)'
;MRLTLRTLLALRNKTLAPDDETTLTEKVRESSYAQQLLDLIANVVANAKLSALAPTATGPTDDANVMAEYIDSTLPPEQAAEVDRTCLESPIHLAEAAGSHEVLTLVLGKPADVPAPLRDRIYGLSSYTAETLDSPLPAAAAGGDGQAAQGGPQTAVPPVSLSDSGAFQAASRLQPTQISASNTVHPAAAGSTEPAIAGSRQLNAAEASEIFGDRLRTSRVVPWLVTLALVGVLAFVLKQAFEPLLHPTPTELTQNDPAAVDPAAADPQPAEPGPAEPEPAEPAPAEVVPPAATEPPAADPAAEVEASPPPPVPMPSEPAAVEPTPEPATTDSDVAAGTPPAMTDEPEVRVADASATTDDPGSNAVGTPDRAAAEPSAALARTASSNGLLLGLPGGADAQWVSLPNESPVAADTTLISPPKFRNQVTVTDRYELTLVGPAMAHLAAAGSEAELHVQLGRVLITALAADTQLTVRYGQRVATVDLPEVGTTLAIDVSAFRTPGTDPTIAENRVLVTRALAVVGPVFWQLEGAAAEEIQTGQQWSQIGDGSPEKVTLETLPPWIDGGVESAIDKTARKTLLTLVPIGDSVALPLREATHFRRAEVAALAARTLVMLGHNDVYFGTDGVLNNPDQKSYWEDHVAALKARIDLSPTAAKDLLADARSMDAANADALFRLLWDYSPEQLETGDDAFLVETLDSPQTALRVLAIEALRRVTGTSLFFKPEQESASRRKSDIKKWETKLRRGDIRWQTIPIAGATE
;
A
#
# COMPACT_ATOMS: atom_id res chain seq x y z
N MET A 1 -24.47 -16.95 39.66
CA MET A 1 -23.11 -16.37 39.50
C MET A 1 -22.49 -15.73 40.74
N ARG A 2 -21.15 -15.87 40.87
CA ARG A 2 -20.23 -14.86 41.45
C ARG A 2 -19.84 -13.85 40.36
N LEU A 3 -19.23 -12.73 40.71
CA LEU A 3 -18.75 -11.71 39.76
C LEU A 3 -17.20 -11.76 39.70
N THR A 4 -16.66 -12.35 38.64
CA THR A 4 -15.22 -12.49 38.31
C THR A 4 -14.94 -11.97 36.89
N LEU A 5 -13.67 -11.80 36.51
CA LEU A 5 -13.32 -11.28 35.18
C LEU A 5 -13.93 -12.14 34.06
N ARG A 6 -13.81 -13.48 34.16
CA ARG A 6 -14.42 -14.42 33.21
C ARG A 6 -15.94 -14.24 33.05
N THR A 7 -16.68 -14.00 34.14
CA THR A 7 -18.13 -13.74 34.04
C THR A 7 -18.47 -12.40 33.39
N LEU A 8 -17.58 -11.40 33.48
CA LEU A 8 -17.73 -10.12 32.80
C LEU A 8 -17.37 -10.21 31.31
N LEU A 9 -16.36 -11.01 30.95
CA LEU A 9 -16.04 -11.31 29.54
C LEU A 9 -17.17 -12.09 28.86
N ALA A 10 -17.71 -13.13 29.53
CA ALA A 10 -18.86 -13.89 29.04
C ALA A 10 -20.13 -13.03 28.87
N LEU A 11 -20.35 -12.08 29.78
CA LEU A 11 -21.42 -11.09 29.69
C LEU A 11 -21.22 -10.13 28.50
N ARG A 12 -20.02 -9.54 28.36
CA ARG A 12 -19.65 -8.64 27.26
C ARG A 12 -19.84 -9.32 25.90
N ASN A 13 -19.43 -10.57 25.78
CA ASN A 13 -19.41 -11.34 24.54
C ASN A 13 -20.71 -12.16 24.32
N LYS A 14 -21.70 -12.05 25.22
CA LYS A 14 -23.02 -12.73 25.14
C LYS A 14 -22.96 -14.25 25.00
N THR A 15 -22.09 -14.90 25.78
CA THR A 15 -21.95 -16.37 25.84
C THR A 15 -22.70 -17.01 27.01
N LEU A 16 -23.51 -16.24 27.73
CA LEU A 16 -24.29 -16.68 28.90
C LEU A 16 -25.69 -17.19 28.52
N ALA A 17 -26.31 -17.96 29.43
CA ALA A 17 -27.74 -18.24 29.35
C ALA A 17 -28.56 -16.97 29.69
N PRO A 18 -29.75 -16.74 29.11
CA PRO A 18 -30.53 -15.51 29.33
C PRO A 18 -30.85 -15.19 30.79
N ASP A 19 -31.11 -16.21 31.61
CA ASP A 19 -31.40 -16.07 33.05
C ASP A 19 -30.14 -15.66 33.85
N ASP A 20 -28.94 -16.08 33.41
CA ASP A 20 -27.66 -15.66 33.99
C ASP A 20 -27.21 -14.29 33.44
N GLU A 21 -27.47 -13.97 32.16
CA GLU A 21 -27.18 -12.67 31.54
C GLU A 21 -27.95 -11.55 32.25
N THR A 22 -29.25 -11.75 32.51
CA THR A 22 -30.08 -10.82 33.28
C THR A 22 -29.61 -10.69 34.72
N THR A 23 -29.42 -11.82 35.43
CA THR A 23 -28.92 -11.85 36.83
C THR A 23 -27.55 -11.20 36.99
N LEU A 24 -26.64 -11.32 36.02
CA LEU A 24 -25.35 -10.63 36.02
C LEU A 24 -25.48 -9.15 35.66
N THR A 25 -26.34 -8.80 34.70
CA THR A 25 -26.58 -7.39 34.31
C THR A 25 -27.08 -6.56 35.50
N GLU A 26 -27.97 -7.11 36.33
CA GLU A 26 -28.42 -6.45 37.56
C GLU A 26 -27.26 -6.26 38.55
N LYS A 27 -26.46 -7.30 38.81
CA LYS A 27 -25.29 -7.22 39.71
C LYS A 27 -24.19 -6.30 39.21
N VAL A 28 -24.03 -6.15 37.89
CA VAL A 28 -23.15 -5.15 37.30
C VAL A 28 -23.69 -3.74 37.53
N ARG A 29 -25.00 -3.50 37.39
CA ARG A 29 -25.62 -2.20 37.71
C ARG A 29 -25.49 -1.82 39.19
N GLU A 30 -25.55 -2.79 40.09
CA GLU A 30 -25.31 -2.60 41.53
C GLU A 30 -23.83 -2.38 41.90
N SER A 31 -22.90 -2.83 41.05
CA SER A 31 -21.45 -2.78 41.33
C SER A 31 -20.72 -1.77 40.44
N SER A 32 -20.40 -0.61 41.01
CA SER A 32 -19.57 0.42 40.34
C SER A 32 -18.20 -0.10 39.92
N TYR A 33 -17.59 -1.00 40.70
CA TYR A 33 -16.34 -1.67 40.33
C TYR A 33 -16.48 -2.56 39.09
N ALA A 34 -17.61 -3.27 38.94
CA ALA A 34 -17.86 -4.10 37.76
C ALA A 34 -18.06 -3.26 36.48
N GLN A 35 -18.70 -2.10 36.61
CA GLN A 35 -18.84 -1.13 35.50
C GLN A 35 -17.46 -0.59 35.08
N GLN A 36 -16.66 -0.11 36.05
CA GLN A 36 -15.30 0.37 35.80
C GLN A 36 -14.40 -0.69 35.16
N LEU A 37 -14.55 -1.97 35.53
CA LEU A 37 -13.80 -3.07 34.93
C LEU A 37 -14.26 -3.39 33.50
N LEU A 38 -15.56 -3.32 33.19
CA LEU A 38 -16.07 -3.44 31.82
C LEU A 38 -15.60 -2.27 30.93
N ASP A 39 -15.61 -1.05 31.45
CA ASP A 39 -15.06 0.13 30.75
C ASP A 39 -13.55 -0.03 30.53
N LEU A 40 -12.80 -0.54 31.51
CA LEU A 40 -11.37 -0.81 31.38
C LEU A 40 -11.11 -1.86 30.29
N ILE A 41 -11.85 -2.97 30.28
CA ILE A 41 -11.76 -4.01 29.24
C ILE A 41 -12.02 -3.41 27.85
N ALA A 42 -13.06 -2.58 27.69
CA ALA A 42 -13.37 -1.94 26.42
C ALA A 42 -12.26 -0.99 25.95
N ASN A 43 -11.73 -0.15 26.85
CA ASN A 43 -10.62 0.76 26.55
C ASN A 43 -9.31 0.02 26.22
N VAL A 44 -9.04 -1.09 26.89
CA VAL A 44 -7.84 -1.90 26.70
C VAL A 44 -7.88 -2.64 25.34
N VAL A 45 -8.99 -3.31 25.00
CA VAL A 45 -9.16 -3.96 23.69
C VAL A 45 -9.13 -2.96 22.53
N ALA A 46 -9.63 -1.74 22.72
CA ALA A 46 -9.59 -0.69 21.70
C ALA A 46 -8.20 -0.03 21.51
N ASN A 47 -7.24 -0.25 22.41
CA ASN A 47 -5.98 0.48 22.44
C ASN A 47 -4.88 -0.18 21.58
N ALA A 48 -4.87 0.15 20.29
CA ALA A 48 -3.86 -0.29 19.31
C ALA A 48 -2.39 0.17 19.58
N LYS A 49 -2.09 0.75 20.76
CA LYS A 49 -0.72 1.04 21.23
C LYS A 49 -0.22 0.04 22.28
N LEU A 50 -1.06 -0.88 22.76
CA LEU A 50 -0.60 -2.01 23.57
C LEU A 50 0.16 -3.02 22.69
N SER A 51 1.24 -3.56 23.22
CA SER A 51 1.95 -4.70 22.62
C SER A 51 1.26 -6.00 23.04
N ALA A 52 1.23 -6.99 22.13
CA ALA A 52 0.88 -8.36 22.48
C ALA A 52 2.01 -9.03 23.30
N LEU A 53 1.66 -10.13 23.96
CA LEU A 53 2.60 -11.11 24.51
C LEU A 53 3.35 -11.83 23.36
N ALA A 54 4.52 -12.40 23.66
CA ALA A 54 5.26 -13.17 22.67
C ALA A 54 4.64 -14.57 22.50
N PRO A 55 4.38 -15.08 21.28
CA PRO A 55 3.79 -16.41 21.07
C PRO A 55 4.62 -17.59 21.60
N THR A 56 5.86 -17.35 22.02
CA THR A 56 6.78 -18.33 22.62
C THR A 56 7.11 -17.99 24.08
N ALA A 57 6.30 -17.18 24.75
CA ALA A 57 6.45 -16.90 26.17
C ALA A 57 6.03 -18.12 27.00
N THR A 58 6.85 -18.47 27.98
CA THR A 58 6.67 -19.65 28.86
C THR A 58 6.77 -19.22 30.32
N GLY A 59 5.81 -18.39 30.74
CA GLY A 59 5.65 -17.93 32.12
C GLY A 59 4.27 -18.31 32.69
N PRO A 60 4.09 -18.33 34.03
CA PRO A 60 2.88 -18.86 34.67
C PRO A 60 1.55 -18.24 34.22
N THR A 61 1.58 -17.00 33.73
CA THR A 61 0.43 -16.30 33.11
C THR A 61 0.71 -15.79 31.70
N ASP A 62 1.93 -15.95 31.20
CA ASP A 62 2.36 -15.54 29.85
C ASP A 62 2.16 -16.66 28.81
N ASP A 63 2.01 -17.92 29.25
CA ASP A 63 1.80 -19.08 28.38
C ASP A 63 0.38 -19.11 27.78
N ALA A 64 0.30 -19.16 26.45
CA ALA A 64 -0.95 -19.17 25.70
C ALA A 64 -1.88 -20.36 26.04
N ASN A 65 -1.34 -21.50 26.47
CA ASN A 65 -2.13 -22.65 26.87
C ASN A 65 -2.85 -22.38 28.20
N VAL A 66 -2.16 -21.75 29.17
CA VAL A 66 -2.76 -21.36 30.46
C VAL A 66 -3.85 -20.30 30.26
N MET A 67 -3.64 -19.35 29.32
CA MET A 67 -4.67 -18.39 28.95
C MET A 67 -5.89 -19.05 28.29
N ALA A 68 -5.67 -20.06 27.43
CA ALA A 68 -6.76 -20.83 26.83
C ALA A 68 -7.55 -21.64 27.87
N GLU A 69 -6.88 -22.36 28.78
CA GLU A 69 -7.51 -23.10 29.88
C GLU A 69 -8.27 -22.17 30.85
N TYR A 70 -7.77 -20.95 31.07
CA TYR A 70 -8.46 -19.93 31.84
C TYR A 70 -9.75 -19.48 31.15
N ILE A 71 -9.72 -19.19 29.85
CA ILE A 71 -10.91 -18.77 29.07
C ILE A 71 -11.95 -19.89 29.01
N ASP A 72 -11.55 -21.13 28.69
CA ASP A 72 -12.43 -22.32 28.68
C ASP A 72 -12.86 -22.77 30.10
N SER A 73 -12.28 -22.14 31.14
CA SER A 73 -12.54 -22.42 32.56
C SER A 73 -12.27 -23.86 32.99
N THR A 74 -11.31 -24.51 32.32
CA THR A 74 -10.72 -25.81 32.70
C THR A 74 -9.62 -25.65 33.75
N LEU A 75 -8.98 -24.47 33.81
CA LEU A 75 -7.89 -24.16 34.73
C LEU A 75 -8.31 -24.28 36.22
N PRO A 76 -7.48 -24.88 37.10
CA PRO A 76 -7.74 -24.98 38.54
C PRO A 76 -8.09 -23.64 39.21
N PRO A 77 -8.95 -23.61 40.25
CA PRO A 77 -9.48 -22.37 40.81
C PRO A 77 -8.43 -21.48 41.49
N GLU A 78 -7.31 -22.05 41.93
CA GLU A 78 -6.18 -21.30 42.51
C GLU A 78 -5.38 -20.58 41.42
N GLN A 79 -5.02 -21.28 40.34
CA GLN A 79 -4.33 -20.70 39.17
C GLN A 79 -5.22 -19.73 38.41
N ALA A 80 -6.53 -20.00 38.30
CA ALA A 80 -7.47 -19.05 37.72
C ALA A 80 -7.57 -17.76 38.54
N ALA A 81 -7.41 -17.80 39.87
CA ALA A 81 -7.33 -16.60 40.71
C ALA A 81 -6.00 -15.84 40.55
N GLU A 82 -4.92 -16.51 40.15
CA GLU A 82 -3.65 -15.89 39.77
C GLU A 82 -3.75 -15.19 38.41
N VAL A 83 -4.41 -15.79 37.41
CA VAL A 83 -4.70 -15.15 36.12
C VAL A 83 -5.70 -13.98 36.27
N ASP A 84 -6.79 -14.16 37.05
CA ASP A 84 -7.72 -13.07 37.43
C ASP A 84 -6.93 -11.89 38.04
N ARG A 85 -5.93 -12.15 38.91
CA ARG A 85 -5.02 -11.11 39.44
C ARG A 85 -4.16 -10.47 38.36
N THR A 86 -3.39 -11.24 37.57
CA THR A 86 -2.43 -10.67 36.63
C THR A 86 -3.12 -9.84 35.55
N CYS A 87 -4.33 -10.22 35.12
CA CYS A 87 -5.14 -9.39 34.24
C CYS A 87 -5.58 -8.06 34.88
N LEU A 88 -5.84 -8.02 36.19
CA LEU A 88 -6.16 -6.77 36.90
C LEU A 88 -4.94 -5.89 37.17
N GLU A 89 -3.75 -6.48 37.29
CA GLU A 89 -2.48 -5.77 37.54
C GLU A 89 -1.75 -5.39 36.23
N SER A 90 -2.04 -6.04 35.10
CA SER A 90 -1.36 -5.84 33.80
C SER A 90 -2.35 -5.65 32.63
N PRO A 91 -2.44 -4.43 32.04
CA PRO A 91 -3.31 -4.16 30.89
C PRO A 91 -3.01 -5.01 29.64
N ILE A 92 -1.80 -5.54 29.49
CA ILE A 92 -1.44 -6.44 28.38
C ILE A 92 -2.13 -7.81 28.56
N HIS A 93 -2.10 -8.36 29.79
CA HIS A 93 -2.79 -9.62 30.09
C HIS A 93 -4.32 -9.46 30.01
N LEU A 94 -4.85 -8.29 30.38
CA LEU A 94 -6.28 -7.98 30.19
C LEU A 94 -6.67 -7.89 28.71
N ALA A 95 -5.81 -7.30 27.87
CA ALA A 95 -6.01 -7.25 26.42
C ALA A 95 -6.04 -8.64 25.80
N GLU A 96 -5.10 -9.50 26.20
CA GLU A 96 -5.00 -10.88 25.73
C GLU A 96 -6.24 -11.69 26.13
N ALA A 97 -6.58 -11.72 27.43
CA ALA A 97 -7.74 -12.46 27.93
C ALA A 97 -9.06 -12.01 27.29
N ALA A 98 -9.25 -10.69 27.11
CA ALA A 98 -10.47 -10.15 26.53
C ALA A 98 -10.54 -10.31 25.00
N GLY A 99 -9.43 -10.05 24.30
CA GLY A 99 -9.32 -10.17 22.86
C GLY A 99 -9.43 -11.61 22.38
N SER A 100 -8.72 -12.55 23.01
CA SER A 100 -8.80 -13.97 22.67
C SER A 100 -10.19 -14.56 22.97
N HIS A 101 -10.87 -14.15 24.06
CA HIS A 101 -12.27 -14.53 24.29
C HIS A 101 -13.22 -13.93 23.22
N GLU A 102 -13.01 -12.68 22.77
CA GLU A 102 -13.82 -12.06 21.72
C GLU A 102 -13.63 -12.77 20.37
N VAL A 103 -12.38 -13.04 19.97
CA VAL A 103 -12.04 -13.79 18.74
C VAL A 103 -12.63 -15.20 18.77
N LEU A 104 -12.48 -15.95 19.87
CA LEU A 104 -13.08 -17.27 20.02
C LEU A 104 -14.61 -17.22 19.88
N THR A 105 -15.26 -16.19 20.44
CA THR A 105 -16.72 -16.02 20.31
C THR A 105 -17.14 -15.72 18.88
N LEU A 106 -16.36 -14.91 18.14
CA LEU A 106 -16.61 -14.62 16.73
C LEU A 106 -16.44 -15.87 15.84
N VAL A 107 -15.41 -16.68 16.08
CA VAL A 107 -15.11 -17.91 15.31
C VAL A 107 -16.08 -19.05 15.62
N LEU A 108 -16.54 -19.18 16.87
CA LEU A 108 -17.55 -20.18 17.25
C LEU A 108 -18.97 -19.74 16.86
N GLY A 109 -19.27 -18.44 16.93
CA GLY A 109 -20.58 -17.88 16.59
C GLY A 109 -20.88 -17.85 15.09
N LYS A 110 -19.85 -17.94 14.23
CA LYS A 110 -19.99 -18.13 12.78
C LYS A 110 -18.88 -19.07 12.29
N PRO A 111 -19.20 -20.31 11.85
CA PRO A 111 -18.18 -21.18 11.27
C PRO A 111 -17.52 -20.48 10.08
N ALA A 112 -16.20 -20.58 9.99
CA ALA A 112 -15.45 -20.00 8.88
C ALA A 112 -15.97 -20.56 7.56
N ASP A 113 -16.27 -19.68 6.60
CA ASP A 113 -16.70 -20.08 5.27
C ASP A 113 -15.49 -20.60 4.49
N VAL A 114 -15.28 -21.92 4.55
CA VAL A 114 -14.20 -22.62 3.84
C VAL A 114 -14.74 -23.04 2.46
N PRO A 115 -14.25 -22.43 1.36
CA PRO A 115 -14.70 -22.80 0.01
C PRO A 115 -14.50 -24.29 -0.26
N ALA A 116 -15.45 -24.91 -0.97
CA ALA A 116 -15.38 -26.31 -1.37
C ALA A 116 -13.99 -26.71 -1.94
N PRO A 117 -13.41 -26.02 -2.95
CA PRO A 117 -12.10 -26.42 -3.49
C PRO A 117 -10.95 -26.35 -2.48
N LEU A 118 -11.00 -25.48 -1.46
CA LEU A 118 -10.00 -25.47 -0.39
C LEU A 118 -10.19 -26.65 0.57
N ARG A 119 -11.45 -26.94 0.92
CA ARG A 119 -11.85 -28.08 1.75
C ARG A 119 -11.45 -29.42 1.11
N ASP A 120 -11.72 -29.57 -0.17
CA ASP A 120 -11.45 -30.78 -0.94
C ASP A 120 -9.94 -30.99 -1.15
N ARG A 121 -9.18 -29.90 -1.39
CA ARG A 121 -7.71 -29.94 -1.36
C ARG A 121 -7.16 -30.37 0.00
N ILE A 122 -7.70 -29.85 1.11
CA ILE A 122 -7.26 -30.23 2.47
C ILE A 122 -7.55 -31.71 2.75
N TYR A 123 -8.72 -32.23 2.37
CA TYR A 123 -8.99 -33.66 2.48
C TYR A 123 -8.04 -34.50 1.60
N GLY A 124 -7.74 -34.04 0.37
CA GLY A 124 -6.77 -34.70 -0.52
C GLY A 124 -5.34 -34.81 0.03
N LEU A 125 -4.91 -33.95 0.96
CA LEU A 125 -3.61 -34.06 1.64
C LEU A 125 -3.54 -35.27 2.59
N SER A 126 -4.68 -35.76 3.09
CA SER A 126 -4.72 -36.93 3.97
C SER A 126 -4.54 -38.25 3.22
N SER A 127 -4.92 -38.32 1.94
CA SER A 127 -4.54 -39.42 1.04
C SER A 127 -3.06 -39.36 0.63
N TYR A 128 -2.50 -38.16 0.45
CA TYR A 128 -1.12 -37.99 -0.03
C TYR A 128 -0.04 -38.44 0.96
N THR A 129 -0.35 -38.42 2.27
CA THR A 129 0.56 -38.89 3.35
C THR A 129 0.53 -40.40 3.58
N ALA A 130 -0.41 -41.14 2.97
CA ALA A 130 -0.46 -42.60 3.09
C ALA A 130 0.45 -43.30 2.05
N GLU A 131 0.46 -42.84 0.80
CA GLU A 131 1.17 -43.51 -0.30
C GLU A 131 2.69 -43.23 -0.32
N THR A 132 3.12 -42.12 0.30
CA THR A 132 4.51 -41.63 0.24
C THR A 132 5.48 -42.28 1.22
N LEU A 133 5.02 -43.20 2.08
CA LEU A 133 5.85 -43.86 3.09
C LEU A 133 6.27 -45.31 2.77
N ASP A 134 5.67 -45.96 1.75
CA ASP A 134 5.81 -47.42 1.52
C ASP A 134 6.57 -47.77 0.21
N SER A 135 7.22 -46.79 -0.43
CA SER A 135 8.06 -46.99 -1.63
C SER A 135 9.55 -47.10 -1.27
N PRO A 136 10.23 -48.25 -1.51
CA PRO A 136 11.65 -48.40 -1.21
C PRO A 136 12.54 -47.65 -2.21
N LEU A 137 13.40 -46.77 -1.69
CA LEU A 137 14.36 -45.99 -2.49
C LEU A 137 15.41 -46.88 -3.19
N PRO A 138 15.80 -46.57 -4.45
CA PRO A 138 16.85 -47.30 -5.15
C PRO A 138 18.24 -47.01 -4.55
N ALA A 139 18.99 -48.06 -4.22
CA ALA A 139 20.30 -47.94 -3.59
C ALA A 139 21.39 -47.49 -4.57
N ALA A 140 21.87 -46.24 -4.43
CA ALA A 140 23.11 -45.79 -5.06
C ALA A 140 24.33 -46.36 -4.34
N ALA A 141 25.33 -46.84 -5.08
CA ALA A 141 26.50 -47.51 -4.52
C ALA A 141 27.50 -46.51 -3.88
N ALA A 142 28.10 -46.90 -2.75
CA ALA A 142 29.05 -46.08 -2.01
C ALA A 142 30.51 -46.33 -2.40
N GLY A 143 31.38 -45.33 -2.18
CA GLY A 143 32.83 -45.49 -2.17
C GLY A 143 33.60 -44.18 -1.95
N GLY A 144 34.51 -44.16 -0.97
CA GLY A 144 35.57 -43.13 -0.87
C GLY A 144 35.48 -42.11 0.28
N ASP A 145 35.54 -42.58 1.53
CA ASP A 145 36.18 -41.98 2.71
C ASP A 145 36.33 -40.44 2.85
N GLY A 146 35.69 -39.87 3.89
CA GLY A 146 35.94 -38.49 4.36
C GLY A 146 35.29 -38.18 5.72
N GLN A 147 36.11 -37.95 6.75
CA GLN A 147 35.68 -37.60 8.13
C GLN A 147 35.54 -36.06 8.30
N ALA A 148 34.84 -35.49 9.29
CA ALA A 148 33.68 -35.93 10.10
C ALA A 148 33.24 -34.73 10.98
N ALA A 149 31.93 -34.53 11.21
CA ALA A 149 31.39 -33.66 12.24
C ALA A 149 29.98 -34.15 12.66
N GLN A 150 29.60 -34.02 13.94
CA GLN A 150 28.41 -34.66 14.50
C GLN A 150 27.34 -33.66 14.93
N GLY A 151 26.07 -34.00 14.67
CA GLY A 151 24.89 -33.38 15.27
C GLY A 151 24.00 -34.46 15.90
N GLY A 152 23.33 -34.14 17.01
CA GLY A 152 22.55 -35.12 17.79
C GLY A 152 21.26 -35.62 17.11
N PRO A 153 20.66 -36.71 17.62
CA PRO A 153 19.48 -37.33 17.02
C PRO A 153 18.23 -36.45 17.16
N GLN A 154 17.61 -36.11 16.04
CA GLN A 154 16.26 -35.54 16.02
C GLN A 154 15.26 -36.66 16.34
N THR A 155 14.71 -36.65 17.55
CA THR A 155 13.55 -37.49 17.89
C THR A 155 12.33 -36.98 17.15
N ALA A 156 11.90 -37.70 16.11
CA ALA A 156 10.67 -37.41 15.38
C ALA A 156 9.48 -37.45 16.34
N VAL A 157 8.75 -36.34 16.44
CA VAL A 157 7.47 -36.27 17.17
C VAL A 157 6.40 -36.89 16.26
N PRO A 158 5.69 -37.95 16.68
CA PRO A 158 4.61 -38.51 15.88
C PRO A 158 3.44 -37.51 15.79
N PRO A 159 2.70 -37.44 14.67
CA PRO A 159 1.52 -36.60 14.58
C PRO A 159 0.47 -37.05 15.60
N VAL A 160 -0.04 -36.12 16.39
CA VAL A 160 -1.13 -36.37 17.34
C VAL A 160 -2.39 -36.79 16.58
N SER A 161 -3.14 -37.74 17.14
CA SER A 161 -4.34 -38.25 16.48
C SER A 161 -5.54 -37.32 16.67
N LEU A 162 -6.57 -37.52 15.85
CA LEU A 162 -7.88 -36.90 16.02
C LEU A 162 -8.55 -37.26 17.37
N SER A 163 -8.04 -38.26 18.10
CA SER A 163 -8.50 -38.64 19.44
C SER A 163 -7.76 -37.91 20.57
N ASP A 164 -6.53 -37.44 20.33
CA ASP A 164 -5.74 -36.68 21.33
C ASP A 164 -6.10 -35.19 21.34
N SER A 165 -6.64 -34.68 20.23
CA SER A 165 -7.10 -33.31 20.08
C SER A 165 -8.47 -33.10 20.75
N GLY A 166 -8.47 -32.71 22.02
CA GLY A 166 -9.68 -32.52 22.84
C GLY A 166 -10.71 -31.50 22.33
N ALA A 167 -10.40 -30.76 21.25
CA ALA A 167 -11.26 -29.77 20.59
C ALA A 167 -12.68 -30.28 20.27
N PHE A 168 -12.87 -31.58 20.02
CA PHE A 168 -14.21 -32.14 19.75
C PHE A 168 -15.16 -32.15 20.96
N GLN A 169 -14.66 -32.00 22.20
CA GLN A 169 -15.52 -31.91 23.38
C GLN A 169 -15.97 -30.48 23.71
N ALA A 170 -15.20 -29.45 23.32
CA ALA A 170 -15.58 -28.05 23.53
C ALA A 170 -16.93 -27.70 22.85
N ALA A 171 -17.17 -28.28 21.67
CA ALA A 171 -18.42 -28.11 20.91
C ALA A 171 -19.68 -28.67 21.61
N SER A 172 -19.55 -29.44 22.71
CA SER A 172 -20.68 -30.14 23.34
C SER A 172 -21.28 -29.45 24.58
N ARG A 173 -20.90 -28.20 24.89
CA ARG A 173 -21.40 -27.45 26.07
C ARG A 173 -22.04 -26.09 25.77
N LEU A 174 -22.03 -25.64 24.52
CA LEU A 174 -22.91 -24.56 24.04
C LEU A 174 -24.15 -25.19 23.36
N GLN A 175 -25.24 -24.42 23.24
CA GLN A 175 -26.58 -24.98 23.03
C GLN A 175 -26.72 -25.91 21.80
N PRO A 176 -27.33 -27.10 21.94
CA PRO A 176 -27.80 -27.87 20.80
C PRO A 176 -29.08 -27.21 20.22
N THR A 177 -28.90 -26.36 19.21
CA THR A 177 -30.00 -25.77 18.43
C THR A 177 -30.89 -26.88 17.86
N GLN A 178 -32.19 -26.87 18.19
CA GLN A 178 -33.10 -27.94 17.78
C GLN A 178 -33.38 -27.91 16.27
N ILE A 179 -32.76 -28.85 15.55
CA ILE A 179 -33.12 -29.21 14.17
C ILE A 179 -34.09 -30.39 14.23
N SER A 180 -35.36 -30.15 13.95
CA SER A 180 -36.39 -31.19 13.93
C SER A 180 -36.24 -32.12 12.72
N ALA A 181 -35.71 -33.32 12.93
CA ALA A 181 -35.65 -34.37 11.92
C ALA A 181 -36.01 -35.77 12.48
N SER A 182 -37.14 -36.28 11.98
CA SER A 182 -37.62 -37.67 11.86
C SER A 182 -36.85 -38.83 12.52
N ASN A 183 -37.60 -39.68 13.24
CA ASN A 183 -37.17 -40.98 13.79
C ASN A 183 -36.52 -41.94 12.76
N THR A 184 -35.40 -42.56 13.16
CA THR A 184 -35.15 -44.00 12.98
C THR A 184 -34.20 -44.52 14.07
N VAL A 185 -34.27 -45.82 14.40
CA VAL A 185 -33.79 -46.35 15.71
C VAL A 185 -33.21 -47.76 15.58
N HIS A 186 -31.92 -47.97 15.93
CA HIS A 186 -31.45 -49.05 16.83
C HIS A 186 -29.92 -48.97 17.18
N PRO A 187 -29.42 -49.66 18.25
CA PRO A 187 -28.13 -49.33 18.89
C PRO A 187 -27.13 -50.51 19.09
N ALA A 188 -25.85 -50.18 19.30
CA ALA A 188 -24.79 -50.96 20.00
C ALA A 188 -23.47 -50.14 19.98
N ALA A 189 -22.51 -50.23 20.91
CA ALA A 189 -22.46 -50.75 22.29
C ALA A 189 -21.31 -50.03 23.05
N ALA A 190 -21.20 -50.18 24.38
CA ALA A 190 -20.25 -49.42 25.22
C ALA A 190 -18.89 -50.12 25.45
N GLY A 191 -17.85 -49.32 25.71
CA GLY A 191 -16.54 -49.76 26.20
C GLY A 191 -15.80 -48.61 26.89
N SER A 192 -15.15 -48.86 28.03
CA SER A 192 -14.63 -47.83 28.94
C SER A 192 -13.20 -48.09 29.42
N THR A 193 -12.30 -47.11 29.28
CA THR A 193 -10.98 -47.06 29.91
C THR A 193 -10.51 -45.62 30.08
N GLU A 194 -9.90 -45.30 31.24
CA GLU A 194 -9.24 -44.02 31.52
C GLU A 194 -7.83 -43.97 30.91
N PRO A 195 -7.32 -42.80 30.47
CA PRO A 195 -5.92 -42.61 30.13
C PRO A 195 -5.06 -42.34 31.38
N ALA A 196 -3.81 -42.80 31.38
CA ALA A 196 -2.90 -42.71 32.53
C ALA A 196 -1.92 -41.51 32.46
N ILE A 197 -1.47 -41.04 33.63
CA ILE A 197 -0.52 -39.92 33.77
C ILE A 197 0.92 -40.44 33.91
N ALA A 198 1.79 -40.13 32.93
CA ALA A 198 3.25 -40.06 33.07
C ALA A 198 3.87 -39.29 31.88
N GLY A 199 4.96 -38.53 32.04
CA GLY A 199 5.75 -38.26 33.24
C GLY A 199 6.80 -37.15 33.01
N SER A 200 7.35 -36.62 34.10
CA SER A 200 8.22 -35.43 34.09
C SER A 200 9.66 -35.69 33.65
N ARG A 201 10.31 -34.66 33.10
CA ARG A 201 11.77 -34.58 32.98
C ARG A 201 12.26 -33.24 33.55
N GLN A 202 13.18 -33.30 34.51
CA GLN A 202 13.81 -32.10 35.08
C GLN A 202 14.83 -31.51 34.10
N LEU A 203 14.85 -30.19 33.96
CA LEU A 203 15.85 -29.46 33.16
C LEU A 203 17.03 -29.03 34.04
N ASN A 204 18.24 -29.01 33.46
CA ASN A 204 19.45 -28.57 34.14
C ASN A 204 19.59 -27.05 34.08
N ALA A 205 19.98 -26.43 35.20
CA ALA A 205 20.16 -24.98 35.33
C ALA A 205 21.35 -24.38 34.53
N ALA A 206 21.95 -25.14 33.61
CA ALA A 206 23.08 -24.72 32.78
C ALA A 206 22.65 -24.29 31.35
N GLU A 207 21.51 -24.76 30.86
CA GLU A 207 21.03 -24.46 29.48
C GLU A 207 20.13 -23.21 29.44
N ALA A 208 19.68 -22.71 30.59
CA ALA A 208 18.79 -21.54 30.69
C ALA A 208 19.48 -20.18 30.44
N SER A 209 20.81 -20.13 30.42
CA SER A 209 21.57 -18.87 30.38
C SER A 209 21.99 -18.38 28.99
N GLU A 210 21.85 -19.18 27.93
CA GLU A 210 22.27 -18.80 26.57
C GLU A 210 21.12 -18.32 25.67
N ILE A 211 19.86 -18.58 26.03
CA ILE A 211 18.70 -18.40 25.14
C ILE A 211 18.12 -16.96 25.18
N PHE A 212 18.29 -16.22 26.27
CA PHE A 212 17.75 -14.84 26.41
C PHE A 212 18.81 -13.74 26.29
N GLY A 213 19.35 -13.59 25.06
CA GLY A 213 20.36 -12.58 24.71
C GLY A 213 19.84 -11.40 23.88
N ASP A 214 19.94 -10.18 24.43
CA ASP A 214 19.83 -8.84 23.81
C ASP A 214 18.54 -8.51 23.01
N ARG A 215 17.55 -7.89 23.68
CA ARG A 215 16.77 -6.79 23.07
C ARG A 215 16.13 -5.79 24.05
N LEU A 216 16.95 -5.07 24.82
CA LEU A 216 16.60 -3.72 25.30
C LEU A 216 17.88 -2.94 25.67
N ARG A 217 18.36 -2.08 24.75
CA ARG A 217 19.58 -1.30 24.94
C ARG A 217 19.35 -0.01 25.73
N THR A 218 18.97 -0.15 27.00
CA THR A 218 19.27 0.88 28.01
C THR A 218 20.80 1.03 28.09
N SER A 219 21.33 2.24 28.22
CA SER A 219 22.74 2.50 27.93
C SER A 219 23.70 1.83 28.93
N ARG A 220 24.55 0.93 28.42
CA ARG A 220 25.61 0.18 29.17
C ARG A 220 26.60 1.05 29.96
N VAL A 221 26.54 2.37 29.80
CA VAL A 221 27.39 3.35 30.48
C VAL A 221 26.89 3.69 31.88
N VAL A 222 25.57 3.65 32.15
CA VAL A 222 25.00 4.04 33.45
C VAL A 222 25.50 3.18 34.63
N PRO A 223 25.42 1.83 34.61
CA PRO A 223 25.95 1.04 35.72
C PRO A 223 27.46 1.22 35.89
N TRP A 224 28.20 1.39 34.79
CA TRP A 224 29.65 1.65 34.83
C TRP A 224 29.97 2.99 35.49
N LEU A 225 29.24 4.07 35.17
CA LEU A 225 29.39 5.37 35.82
C LEU A 225 29.01 5.32 37.30
N VAL A 226 27.95 4.59 37.67
CA VAL A 226 27.58 4.39 39.08
C VAL A 226 28.68 3.65 39.84
N THR A 227 29.24 2.57 39.28
CA THR A 227 30.37 1.88 39.90
C THR A 227 31.64 2.74 39.96
N LEU A 228 31.92 3.55 38.93
CA LEU A 228 33.10 4.43 38.90
C LEU A 228 32.97 5.59 39.89
N ALA A 229 31.78 6.18 40.03
CA ALA A 229 31.47 7.16 41.05
C ALA A 229 31.57 6.56 42.47
N LEU A 230 31.05 5.35 42.69
CA LEU A 230 31.11 4.68 43.99
C LEU A 230 32.54 4.23 44.35
N VAL A 231 33.34 3.79 43.38
CA VAL A 231 34.79 3.57 43.54
C VAL A 231 35.53 4.89 43.78
N GLY A 232 35.13 6.00 43.15
CA GLY A 232 35.68 7.33 43.41
C GLY A 232 35.42 7.81 44.85
N VAL A 233 34.19 7.64 45.34
CA VAL A 233 33.82 7.93 46.74
C VAL A 233 34.58 7.02 47.70
N LEU A 234 34.66 5.71 47.40
CA LEU A 234 35.42 4.75 48.21
C LEU A 234 36.92 5.12 48.26
N ALA A 235 37.52 5.48 47.13
CA ALA A 235 38.92 5.91 47.04
C ALA A 235 39.16 7.27 47.75
N PHE A 236 38.18 8.17 47.76
CA PHE A 236 38.24 9.42 48.52
C PHE A 236 38.17 9.17 50.04
N VAL A 237 37.29 8.27 50.49
CA VAL A 237 37.18 7.85 51.89
C VAL A 237 38.45 7.12 52.34
N LEU A 238 38.99 6.21 51.51
CA LEU A 238 40.29 5.58 51.76
C LEU A 238 41.43 6.61 51.76
N LYS A 239 41.43 7.61 50.88
CA LYS A 239 42.41 8.70 50.94
C LYS A 239 42.35 9.39 52.30
N GLN A 240 41.18 9.88 52.74
CA GLN A 240 41.06 10.56 54.03
C GLN A 240 41.41 9.64 55.23
N ALA A 241 41.04 8.37 55.20
CA ALA A 241 41.34 7.42 56.27
C ALA A 241 42.84 7.08 56.39
N PHE A 242 43.60 7.14 55.29
CA PHE A 242 45.04 6.83 55.26
C PHE A 242 45.94 8.07 55.07
N GLU A 243 45.38 9.26 54.88
CA GLU A 243 46.07 10.56 54.85
C GLU A 243 47.02 10.76 56.06
N PRO A 244 46.62 10.51 57.33
CA PRO A 244 47.53 10.62 58.49
C PRO A 244 48.58 9.50 58.58
N LEU A 245 48.56 8.51 57.70
CA LEU A 245 49.57 7.43 57.62
C LEU A 245 50.54 7.63 56.44
N LEU A 246 50.16 8.43 55.43
CA LEU A 246 50.99 8.76 54.26
C LEU A 246 51.85 10.01 54.49
N HIS A 247 51.47 10.88 55.42
CA HIS A 247 52.26 12.04 55.84
C HIS A 247 52.62 11.94 57.33
N PRO A 248 53.81 11.39 57.68
CA PRO A 248 54.35 11.48 59.03
C PRO A 248 54.78 12.92 59.32
N THR A 249 53.84 13.73 59.83
CA THR A 249 54.12 15.10 60.29
C THR A 249 55.12 15.06 61.45
N PRO A 250 56.21 15.87 61.43
CA PRO A 250 57.19 15.89 62.51
C PRO A 250 56.56 16.25 63.86
N THR A 251 57.00 15.56 64.91
CA THR A 251 56.54 15.77 66.29
C THR A 251 56.88 17.17 66.81
N GLU A 252 56.06 17.64 67.75
CA GLU A 252 56.18 18.89 68.51
C GLU A 252 57.60 19.20 69.02
N LEU A 253 57.89 20.50 69.18
CA LEU A 253 58.58 20.98 70.37
C LEU A 253 57.79 22.12 71.02
N THR A 254 57.39 21.87 72.27
CA THR A 254 56.90 22.84 73.27
C THR A 254 57.81 24.09 73.36
N GLN A 255 57.39 25.28 73.81
CA GLN A 255 56.91 25.54 75.18
C GLN A 255 56.60 27.06 75.41
N ASN A 256 55.80 27.35 76.45
CA ASN A 256 55.67 28.63 77.21
C ASN A 256 54.84 29.83 76.66
N ASP A 257 53.71 30.03 77.34
CA ASP A 257 53.05 31.30 77.73
C ASP A 257 53.94 32.26 78.56
N PRO A 258 53.50 33.46 79.03
CA PRO A 258 52.46 34.38 78.51
C PRO A 258 52.87 35.89 78.55
N ALA A 259 52.19 36.80 77.82
CA ALA A 259 52.04 38.24 78.22
C ALA A 259 51.08 39.12 77.34
N ALA A 260 49.87 39.37 77.87
CA ALA A 260 49.12 40.66 78.01
C ALA A 260 49.08 41.82 76.95
N VAL A 261 47.93 42.53 77.01
CA VAL A 261 47.61 43.94 76.59
C VAL A 261 47.12 44.21 75.14
N ASP A 262 45.78 44.14 74.94
CA ASP A 262 44.81 45.22 74.60
C ASP A 262 45.27 46.54 73.90
N PRO A 263 44.42 47.38 73.23
CA PRO A 263 42.95 47.53 73.45
C PRO A 263 42.04 47.84 72.22
N ALA A 264 40.76 48.13 72.53
CA ALA A 264 39.70 48.82 71.76
C ALA A 264 38.92 47.98 70.71
N ALA A 265 37.59 47.73 70.82
CA ALA A 265 36.39 48.59 70.97
C ALA A 265 35.79 49.05 69.61
N ALA A 266 34.47 49.02 69.34
CA ALA A 266 33.31 48.56 70.12
C ALA A 266 32.07 48.22 69.23
N ASP A 267 31.05 47.57 69.82
CA ASP A 267 29.65 47.43 69.37
C ASP A 267 28.89 48.79 69.31
N PRO A 268 27.64 48.95 68.76
CA PRO A 268 26.56 47.94 68.66
C PRO A 268 25.58 47.93 67.43
N GLN A 269 24.69 46.93 67.46
CA GLN A 269 23.29 46.79 66.94
C GLN A 269 22.34 48.05 66.99
N PRO A 270 21.06 48.01 66.48
CA PRO A 270 20.42 47.30 65.33
C PRO A 270 19.27 48.11 64.60
N ALA A 271 18.44 47.43 63.77
CA ALA A 271 16.97 47.59 63.53
C ALA A 271 16.40 48.11 62.16
N GLU A 272 15.68 47.20 61.47
CA GLU A 272 14.33 47.21 60.81
C GLU A 272 13.52 48.51 60.53
N PRO A 273 12.39 48.48 59.74
CA PRO A 273 12.15 47.90 58.39
C PRO A 273 11.26 48.83 57.46
N GLY A 274 10.86 48.42 56.24
CA GLY A 274 9.88 49.17 55.40
C GLY A 274 9.43 48.53 54.06
N PRO A 275 8.12 48.57 53.65
CA PRO A 275 7.58 47.96 52.40
C PRO A 275 6.77 48.88 51.44
N ALA A 276 6.35 48.33 50.26
CA ALA A 276 5.26 48.76 49.33
C ALA A 276 5.46 50.04 48.45
N GLU A 277 4.89 50.26 47.23
CA GLU A 277 4.37 49.38 46.12
C GLU A 277 4.38 50.13 44.71
N PRO A 278 3.40 50.12 43.74
CA PRO A 278 3.54 49.53 42.37
C PRO A 278 3.40 50.42 41.08
N GLU A 279 3.74 49.83 39.90
CA GLU A 279 3.24 50.05 38.49
C GLU A 279 3.36 51.41 37.73
N PRO A 280 3.07 51.57 36.39
CA PRO A 280 2.90 50.64 35.23
C PRO A 280 3.74 51.02 33.94
N ALA A 281 3.24 50.85 32.69
CA ALA A 281 4.02 50.58 31.43
C ALA A 281 3.93 51.56 30.20
N GLU A 282 4.85 51.36 29.21
CA GLU A 282 4.86 51.73 27.74
C GLU A 282 4.76 53.22 27.26
N PRO A 283 4.96 53.61 25.95
CA PRO A 283 5.46 52.96 24.70
C PRO A 283 6.55 53.79 23.92
N ALA A 284 6.69 53.66 22.57
CA ALA A 284 7.60 54.40 21.64
C ALA A 284 6.87 55.35 20.63
N PRO A 285 7.52 56.34 19.95
CA PRO A 285 8.09 56.15 18.57
C PRO A 285 9.35 57.04 18.22
N ALA A 286 9.49 57.67 17.03
CA ALA A 286 10.79 58.02 16.37
C ALA A 286 10.96 59.41 15.66
N GLU A 287 12.21 59.67 15.16
CA GLU A 287 12.63 60.46 13.95
C GLU A 287 13.32 61.90 14.02
N VAL A 288 14.31 62.14 13.11
CA VAL A 288 14.83 63.40 12.46
C VAL A 288 16.07 64.27 12.93
N VAL A 289 17.27 63.99 12.34
CA VAL A 289 18.30 64.88 11.64
C VAL A 289 19.18 65.96 12.42
N PRO A 290 19.90 66.94 11.79
CA PRO A 290 21.39 67.12 11.48
C PRO A 290 22.20 68.06 12.47
N PRO A 291 23.38 68.76 12.18
CA PRO A 291 24.34 68.85 11.02
C PRO A 291 25.91 68.99 11.31
N ALA A 292 26.73 69.16 10.23
CA ALA A 292 28.07 69.83 10.09
C ALA A 292 29.36 69.25 10.79
N ALA A 293 30.62 69.37 10.29
CA ALA A 293 31.32 69.69 9.01
C ALA A 293 32.86 69.32 9.18
N THR A 294 33.91 69.50 8.34
CA THR A 294 34.23 70.23 7.06
C THR A 294 35.46 69.55 6.36
N GLU A 295 36.19 70.21 5.42
CA GLU A 295 37.29 69.67 4.54
C GLU A 295 38.49 70.65 4.36
N PRO A 296 39.64 70.26 3.74
CA PRO A 296 40.13 71.01 2.55
C PRO A 296 40.90 70.21 1.43
N PRO A 297 41.04 70.73 0.18
CA PRO A 297 41.53 69.98 -1.02
C PRO A 297 42.67 70.65 -1.87
N ALA A 298 43.15 69.99 -2.95
CA ALA A 298 43.70 70.52 -4.23
C ALA A 298 44.40 69.42 -5.09
N ALA A 299 44.62 69.50 -6.42
CA ALA A 299 43.94 70.18 -7.56
C ALA A 299 44.55 69.66 -8.90
N ASP A 300 43.81 69.76 -10.02
CA ASP A 300 44.19 69.33 -11.40
C ASP A 300 44.16 70.53 -12.38
N PRO A 301 44.89 70.50 -13.52
CA PRO A 301 44.22 70.38 -14.84
C PRO A 301 45.08 69.67 -15.93
N ALA A 302 44.62 69.27 -17.13
CA ALA A 302 43.32 68.91 -17.77
C ALA A 302 43.70 68.43 -19.22
N ALA A 303 42.88 68.07 -20.22
CA ALA A 303 41.43 67.96 -20.49
C ALA A 303 41.24 66.75 -21.48
N GLU A 304 40.26 66.53 -22.36
CA GLU A 304 39.06 67.25 -22.88
C GLU A 304 38.11 66.23 -23.59
N VAL A 305 36.93 66.67 -24.06
CA VAL A 305 35.90 65.93 -24.85
C VAL A 305 35.08 64.88 -24.08
N GLU A 306 33.75 64.93 -24.26
CA GLU A 306 32.75 64.26 -23.41
C GLU A 306 31.63 63.62 -24.26
N ALA A 307 31.26 62.36 -23.98
CA ALA A 307 29.98 61.76 -24.40
C ALA A 307 29.64 60.45 -23.63
N SER A 308 28.37 60.36 -23.20
CA SER A 308 27.55 59.28 -22.60
C SER A 308 27.97 57.79 -22.61
N PRO A 309 27.50 56.98 -21.62
CA PRO A 309 27.67 55.52 -21.59
C PRO A 309 26.69 54.75 -22.54
N PRO A 310 26.99 53.48 -22.87
CA PRO A 310 26.21 52.68 -23.83
C PRO A 310 24.94 51.99 -23.26
N PRO A 311 23.94 51.68 -24.11
CA PRO A 311 22.69 50.99 -23.77
C PRO A 311 22.78 49.44 -23.81
N PRO A 312 21.75 48.70 -23.37
CA PRO A 312 21.72 47.22 -23.39
C PRO A 312 21.53 46.61 -24.79
N VAL A 313 21.85 45.32 -24.92
CA VAL A 313 21.76 44.52 -26.17
C VAL A 313 20.53 43.60 -26.13
N PRO A 314 19.73 43.47 -27.21
CA PRO A 314 18.42 42.81 -27.19
C PRO A 314 18.40 41.35 -27.69
N MET A 315 17.24 40.70 -27.57
CA MET A 315 16.89 39.45 -28.27
C MET A 315 16.80 39.65 -29.79
N PRO A 316 17.14 38.63 -30.62
CA PRO A 316 16.81 38.60 -32.05
C PRO A 316 15.47 37.88 -32.31
N SER A 317 14.72 38.38 -33.30
CA SER A 317 13.51 37.73 -33.85
C SER A 317 13.74 37.22 -35.27
N GLU A 318 12.79 36.40 -35.73
CA GLU A 318 12.61 35.80 -37.06
C GLU A 318 12.79 36.74 -38.28
N PRO A 319 13.37 36.24 -39.39
CA PRO A 319 13.20 36.80 -40.74
C PRO A 319 12.63 35.80 -41.77
N ALA A 320 11.88 36.28 -42.77
CA ALA A 320 11.24 35.45 -43.80
C ALA A 320 11.77 35.68 -45.24
N ALA A 321 11.86 34.56 -45.98
CA ALA A 321 11.88 34.33 -47.44
C ALA A 321 12.35 35.41 -48.46
N VAL A 322 13.32 35.03 -49.33
CA VAL A 322 13.52 35.51 -50.72
C VAL A 322 13.99 34.31 -51.61
N GLU A 323 13.81 34.39 -52.93
CA GLU A 323 13.85 33.31 -53.93
C GLU A 323 15.26 32.82 -54.42
N PRO A 324 15.38 31.61 -55.02
CA PRO A 324 16.59 31.10 -55.68
C PRO A 324 16.49 30.97 -57.23
N THR A 325 17.62 30.95 -57.96
CA THR A 325 17.77 30.67 -59.42
C THR A 325 19.28 30.54 -59.78
N PRO A 326 19.77 29.70 -60.73
CA PRO A 326 19.15 28.59 -61.48
C PRO A 326 19.90 27.22 -61.40
N GLU A 327 19.24 26.25 -62.04
CA GLU A 327 19.60 24.91 -62.60
C GLU A 327 21.03 24.71 -63.22
N PRO A 328 21.48 23.45 -63.56
CA PRO A 328 20.85 22.61 -64.60
C PRO A 328 20.82 21.06 -64.47
N ALA A 329 19.83 20.46 -65.16
CA ALA A 329 19.78 19.14 -65.80
C ALA A 329 19.70 17.86 -64.93
N THR A 330 18.80 16.88 -65.17
CA THR A 330 17.69 16.68 -66.15
C THR A 330 16.69 15.64 -65.53
N THR A 331 15.61 15.07 -66.12
CA THR A 331 15.24 14.72 -67.52
C THR A 331 13.71 14.45 -67.61
N ASP A 332 13.25 13.93 -68.76
CA ASP A 332 11.97 13.21 -69.02
C ASP A 332 10.61 13.97 -68.98
N SER A 333 10.36 14.67 -70.10
CA SER A 333 9.27 14.39 -71.07
C SER A 333 7.80 14.80 -70.84
N ASP A 334 7.37 15.76 -71.69
CA ASP A 334 6.07 16.00 -72.37
C ASP A 334 4.71 15.92 -71.61
N VAL A 335 3.80 16.93 -71.62
CA VAL A 335 3.14 17.73 -72.72
C VAL A 335 1.95 16.95 -73.35
N ALA A 336 0.73 17.48 -73.57
CA ALA A 336 0.25 18.87 -73.82
C ALA A 336 -1.10 19.25 -73.13
N ALA A 337 -1.64 20.43 -73.45
CA ALA A 337 -2.83 21.06 -72.82
C ALA A 337 -3.95 21.48 -73.80
N GLY A 338 -5.11 21.91 -73.29
CA GLY A 338 -6.21 22.52 -74.06
C GLY A 338 -7.37 23.04 -73.18
N THR A 339 -8.02 24.16 -73.57
CA THR A 339 -8.98 24.94 -72.74
C THR A 339 -10.41 24.99 -73.38
N PRO A 340 -11.43 25.78 -72.91
CA PRO A 340 -12.77 25.25 -72.59
C PRO A 340 -13.88 25.73 -73.59
N PRO A 341 -15.22 25.59 -73.34
CA PRO A 341 -15.94 26.52 -72.44
C PRO A 341 -17.27 26.07 -71.75
N ALA A 342 -17.75 26.89 -70.80
CA ALA A 342 -19.15 27.34 -70.57
C ALA A 342 -20.25 26.47 -69.88
N MET A 343 -20.90 27.09 -68.86
CA MET A 343 -22.29 26.90 -68.32
C MET A 343 -22.61 25.54 -67.64
N THR A 344 -23.45 25.37 -66.60
CA THR A 344 -24.23 26.23 -65.65
C THR A 344 -24.62 25.35 -64.42
N ASP A 345 -25.33 25.73 -63.34
CA ASP A 345 -26.06 26.94 -62.88
C ASP A 345 -26.16 26.97 -61.32
N GLU A 346 -26.77 28.01 -60.74
CA GLU A 346 -27.24 28.11 -59.33
C GLU A 346 -28.78 28.44 -59.32
N PRO A 347 -29.59 28.47 -58.22
CA PRO A 347 -29.34 29.30 -57.01
C PRO A 347 -29.94 28.89 -55.63
N GLU A 348 -29.34 29.44 -54.56
CA GLU A 348 -29.92 30.23 -53.44
C GLU A 348 -31.29 29.91 -52.74
N VAL A 349 -31.33 30.24 -51.43
CA VAL A 349 -32.44 30.12 -50.45
C VAL A 349 -33.46 31.28 -50.52
N ARG A 350 -34.69 31.09 -50.00
CA ARG A 350 -35.63 32.19 -49.69
C ARG A 350 -36.31 32.08 -48.31
N VAL A 351 -36.66 33.25 -47.76
CA VAL A 351 -37.37 33.47 -46.49
C VAL A 351 -38.61 34.35 -46.76
N ALA A 352 -39.77 34.01 -46.18
CA ALA A 352 -40.93 34.92 -45.98
C ALA A 352 -41.96 34.26 -45.02
N ASP A 353 -42.92 35.05 -44.52
CA ASP A 353 -43.76 34.77 -43.33
C ASP A 353 -45.27 35.06 -43.57
N ALA A 354 -46.11 34.72 -42.57
CA ALA A 354 -47.37 35.37 -42.13
C ALA A 354 -48.74 34.65 -42.30
N SER A 355 -49.41 34.43 -41.15
CA SER A 355 -50.87 34.57 -40.85
C SER A 355 -51.92 33.64 -41.53
N ALA A 356 -53.05 33.24 -40.92
CA ALA A 356 -53.64 33.30 -39.54
C ALA A 356 -54.69 32.13 -39.41
N THR A 357 -55.49 31.84 -38.37
CA THR A 357 -56.33 32.69 -37.46
C THR A 357 -57.00 31.81 -36.36
N THR A 358 -57.18 32.31 -35.11
CA THR A 358 -58.30 32.06 -34.10
C THR A 358 -58.87 30.64 -33.82
N ASP A 359 -59.26 30.20 -32.61
CA ASP A 359 -59.35 30.84 -31.27
C ASP A 359 -59.49 29.81 -30.10
N ASP A 360 -58.85 30.12 -28.95
CA ASP A 360 -59.27 29.94 -27.54
C ASP A 360 -59.61 28.51 -26.95
N PRO A 361 -59.81 28.31 -25.61
CA PRO A 361 -58.67 27.86 -24.79
C PRO A 361 -58.93 26.72 -23.78
N GLY A 362 -57.84 26.18 -23.22
CA GLY A 362 -57.78 25.86 -21.78
C GLY A 362 -57.45 24.42 -21.36
N SER A 363 -56.22 24.19 -20.85
CA SER A 363 -55.94 23.39 -19.65
C SER A 363 -54.45 23.52 -19.27
N ASN A 364 -54.14 23.71 -17.99
CA ASN A 364 -52.76 23.69 -17.50
C ASN A 364 -52.38 22.25 -17.10
N ALA A 365 -51.46 21.64 -17.85
CA ALA A 365 -50.76 20.42 -17.45
C ALA A 365 -49.25 20.68 -17.56
N VAL A 366 -48.53 20.56 -16.45
CA VAL A 366 -47.07 20.68 -16.43
C VAL A 366 -46.48 19.38 -16.97
N GLY A 367 -46.17 19.38 -18.27
CA GLY A 367 -45.39 18.30 -18.87
C GLY A 367 -43.92 18.41 -18.45
N THR A 368 -43.41 17.37 -17.78
CA THR A 368 -41.97 17.12 -17.71
C THR A 368 -41.42 17.11 -19.14
N PRO A 369 -40.25 17.74 -19.43
CA PRO A 369 -39.65 17.62 -20.76
C PRO A 369 -39.26 16.16 -20.99
N ASP A 370 -40.04 15.49 -21.85
CA ASP A 370 -39.76 14.14 -22.31
C ASP A 370 -38.43 14.16 -23.07
N ARG A 371 -37.37 13.63 -22.45
CA ARG A 371 -36.06 13.50 -23.06
C ARG A 371 -36.16 12.36 -24.07
N ALA A 372 -36.65 12.71 -25.26
CA ALA A 372 -36.87 11.82 -26.39
C ALA A 372 -35.77 10.75 -26.45
N ALA A 373 -36.19 9.50 -26.25
CA ALA A 373 -35.27 8.39 -26.15
C ALA A 373 -34.53 8.24 -27.49
N ALA A 374 -33.23 8.53 -27.47
CA ALA A 374 -32.33 8.01 -28.51
C ALA A 374 -32.48 6.48 -28.49
N GLU A 375 -32.69 5.88 -29.67
CA GLU A 375 -32.84 4.42 -29.76
C GLU A 375 -31.60 3.75 -29.15
N PRO A 376 -31.77 2.71 -28.32
CA PRO A 376 -30.65 2.14 -27.59
C PRO A 376 -29.65 1.51 -28.58
N SER A 377 -28.44 2.08 -28.60
CA SER A 377 -27.27 1.39 -29.16
C SER A 377 -27.25 -0.03 -28.59
N ALA A 378 -27.19 -1.03 -29.49
CA ALA A 378 -27.41 -2.42 -29.11
C ALA A 378 -26.44 -2.83 -28.00
N ALA A 379 -27.00 -3.27 -26.86
CA ALA A 379 -26.22 -3.62 -25.69
C ALA A 379 -25.35 -4.84 -26.02
N LEU A 380 -24.05 -4.61 -26.18
CA LEU A 380 -23.07 -5.63 -26.57
C LEU A 380 -22.77 -6.57 -25.39
N ALA A 381 -22.92 -6.06 -24.17
CA ALA A 381 -22.66 -6.79 -22.95
C ALA A 381 -23.59 -6.35 -21.80
N ARG A 382 -23.54 -7.06 -20.67
CA ARG A 382 -24.24 -6.75 -19.43
C ARG A 382 -23.30 -6.91 -18.23
N THR A 383 -23.37 -5.99 -17.27
CA THR A 383 -22.61 -6.10 -16.01
C THR A 383 -23.17 -7.22 -15.12
N ALA A 384 -22.31 -7.90 -14.36
CA ALA A 384 -22.75 -8.94 -13.42
C ALA A 384 -23.57 -8.37 -12.25
N SER A 385 -24.29 -9.26 -11.56
CA SER A 385 -25.17 -8.91 -10.42
C SER A 385 -24.42 -8.50 -9.15
N SER A 386 -23.14 -8.84 -9.03
CA SER A 386 -22.30 -8.58 -7.85
C SER A 386 -20.94 -7.94 -8.19
N ASN A 387 -20.92 -6.98 -9.12
CA ASN A 387 -19.72 -6.16 -9.32
C ASN A 387 -19.41 -5.29 -8.10
N GLY A 388 -18.14 -4.92 -7.98
CA GLY A 388 -17.66 -3.95 -7.00
C GLY A 388 -17.74 -2.55 -7.58
N LEU A 389 -16.61 -2.03 -8.05
CA LEU A 389 -16.52 -0.76 -8.76
C LEU A 389 -16.08 -1.06 -10.20
N LEU A 390 -17.02 -1.10 -11.13
CA LEU A 390 -16.74 -1.15 -12.56
C LEU A 390 -17.01 0.25 -13.14
N LEU A 391 -16.00 0.83 -13.79
CA LEU A 391 -16.08 2.16 -14.38
C LEU A 391 -16.21 2.06 -15.89
N GLY A 392 -17.06 2.89 -16.48
CA GLY A 392 -17.28 2.96 -17.92
C GLY A 392 -17.09 4.37 -18.46
N LEU A 393 -16.43 4.49 -19.61
CA LEU A 393 -16.42 5.66 -20.48
C LEU A 393 -17.07 5.25 -21.81
N PRO A 394 -18.33 5.64 -22.06
CA PRO A 394 -18.98 5.42 -23.36
C PRO A 394 -18.28 6.17 -24.50
N GLY A 395 -18.53 5.74 -25.73
CA GLY A 395 -18.09 6.47 -26.93
C GLY A 395 -18.72 7.86 -27.04
N GLY A 396 -17.94 8.86 -27.43
CA GLY A 396 -18.39 10.24 -27.68
C GLY A 396 -17.42 11.31 -27.16
N ALA A 397 -17.48 12.51 -27.75
CA ALA A 397 -16.57 13.61 -27.41
C ALA A 397 -16.78 14.19 -26.00
N ASP A 398 -18.03 14.25 -25.54
CA ASP A 398 -18.42 14.76 -24.21
C ASP A 398 -18.60 13.65 -23.15
N ALA A 399 -18.07 12.45 -23.41
CA ALA A 399 -18.24 11.30 -22.53
C ALA A 399 -17.51 11.50 -21.19
N GLN A 400 -18.10 10.99 -20.10
CA GLN A 400 -17.52 11.04 -18.76
C GLN A 400 -17.44 9.64 -18.15
N TRP A 401 -16.46 9.45 -17.26
CA TRP A 401 -16.32 8.24 -16.46
C TRP A 401 -17.48 8.11 -15.45
N VAL A 402 -18.31 7.09 -15.63
CA VAL A 402 -19.43 6.76 -14.75
C VAL A 402 -19.21 5.41 -14.05
N SER A 403 -19.79 5.22 -12.86
CA SER A 403 -19.85 3.90 -12.23
C SER A 403 -20.98 3.10 -12.87
N LEU A 404 -20.67 2.00 -13.54
CA LEU A 404 -21.69 1.16 -14.17
C LEU A 404 -22.49 0.41 -13.08
N PRO A 405 -23.84 0.45 -13.11
CA PRO A 405 -24.65 -0.35 -12.19
C PRO A 405 -24.49 -1.86 -12.41
N ASN A 406 -24.97 -2.66 -11.46
CA ASN A 406 -25.04 -4.12 -11.62
C ASN A 406 -26.24 -4.49 -12.52
N GLU A 407 -26.16 -5.61 -13.23
CA GLU A 407 -27.17 -6.13 -14.17
C GLU A 407 -27.54 -5.20 -15.36
N SER A 408 -26.79 -4.12 -15.55
CA SER A 408 -27.04 -3.06 -16.54
C SER A 408 -26.45 -3.36 -17.92
N PRO A 409 -27.07 -2.90 -19.02
CA PRO A 409 -26.51 -3.01 -20.35
C PRO A 409 -25.26 -2.12 -20.52
N VAL A 410 -24.26 -2.65 -21.20
CA VAL A 410 -23.06 -1.93 -21.66
C VAL A 410 -23.16 -1.78 -23.18
N ALA A 411 -23.07 -0.55 -23.66
CA ALA A 411 -23.11 -0.25 -25.09
C ALA A 411 -21.80 -0.65 -25.78
N ALA A 412 -21.85 -0.87 -27.09
CA ALA A 412 -20.65 -0.88 -27.93
C ALA A 412 -19.89 0.46 -27.83
N ASP A 413 -18.59 0.44 -28.16
CA ASP A 413 -17.66 1.58 -28.07
C ASP A 413 -17.43 2.07 -26.61
N THR A 414 -17.60 1.18 -25.62
CA THR A 414 -17.39 1.52 -24.20
C THR A 414 -16.01 1.07 -23.71
N THR A 415 -15.25 1.98 -23.12
CA THR A 415 -14.01 1.66 -22.40
C THR A 415 -14.33 1.33 -20.94
N LEU A 416 -13.91 0.16 -20.46
CA LEU A 416 -14.12 -0.35 -19.12
C LEU A 416 -12.83 -0.31 -18.30
N ILE A 417 -12.94 0.15 -17.04
CA ILE A 417 -11.86 0.10 -16.05
C ILE A 417 -12.31 -0.71 -14.82
N SER A 418 -11.46 -1.66 -14.43
CA SER A 418 -11.50 -2.35 -13.14
C SER A 418 -10.38 -1.76 -12.27
N PRO A 419 -10.67 -0.92 -11.26
CA PRO A 419 -9.65 -0.24 -10.46
C PRO A 419 -8.84 -1.21 -9.59
N PRO A 420 -7.70 -0.80 -9.02
CA PRO A 420 -6.82 -1.68 -8.25
C PRO A 420 -7.56 -2.45 -7.16
N LYS A 421 -7.19 -3.72 -6.93
CA LYS A 421 -7.83 -4.63 -5.95
C LYS A 421 -9.29 -5.01 -6.27
N PHE A 422 -9.98 -4.42 -7.24
CA PHE A 422 -11.32 -4.86 -7.65
C PHE A 422 -11.23 -6.03 -8.64
N ARG A 423 -12.28 -6.86 -8.66
CA ARG A 423 -12.52 -7.91 -9.65
C ARG A 423 -13.97 -7.70 -10.11
N ASN A 424 -14.18 -7.46 -11.39
CA ASN A 424 -15.49 -7.13 -11.96
C ASN A 424 -15.78 -8.03 -13.16
N GLN A 425 -17.03 -8.46 -13.30
CA GLN A 425 -17.53 -9.38 -14.32
C GLN A 425 -18.50 -8.67 -15.27
N VAL A 426 -18.39 -9.01 -16.56
CA VAL A 426 -19.23 -8.50 -17.66
C VAL A 426 -19.53 -9.65 -18.62
N THR A 427 -20.80 -10.01 -18.78
CA THR A 427 -21.25 -11.02 -19.74
C THR A 427 -21.39 -10.38 -21.11
N VAL A 428 -20.70 -10.90 -22.12
CA VAL A 428 -20.72 -10.36 -23.50
C VAL A 428 -21.51 -11.30 -24.41
N THR A 429 -22.47 -10.73 -25.13
CA THR A 429 -23.39 -11.40 -26.08
C THR A 429 -24.02 -12.72 -25.59
N ASP A 430 -24.11 -12.91 -24.26
CA ASP A 430 -24.44 -14.17 -23.57
C ASP A 430 -23.58 -15.39 -23.98
N ARG A 431 -22.45 -15.17 -24.70
CA ARG A 431 -21.52 -16.23 -25.15
C ARG A 431 -20.31 -16.43 -24.25
N TYR A 432 -19.81 -15.38 -23.60
CA TYR A 432 -18.68 -15.46 -22.68
C TYR A 432 -18.78 -14.45 -21.54
N GLU A 433 -18.14 -14.75 -20.41
CA GLU A 433 -17.93 -13.82 -19.31
C GLU A 433 -16.51 -13.25 -19.39
N LEU A 434 -16.40 -11.92 -19.25
CA LEU A 434 -15.15 -11.21 -19.02
C LEU A 434 -14.99 -10.87 -17.55
N THR A 435 -13.91 -11.32 -16.94
CA THR A 435 -13.51 -10.97 -15.57
C THR A 435 -12.28 -10.06 -15.61
N LEU A 436 -12.47 -8.77 -15.35
CA LEU A 436 -11.40 -7.77 -15.30
C LEU A 436 -10.77 -7.72 -13.89
N VAL A 437 -9.51 -8.11 -13.76
CA VAL A 437 -8.76 -8.18 -12.49
C VAL A 437 -7.90 -6.92 -12.32
N GLY A 438 -8.33 -6.05 -11.42
CA GLY A 438 -7.84 -4.68 -11.31
C GLY A 438 -6.44 -4.51 -10.69
N PRO A 439 -5.56 -3.65 -11.24
CA PRO A 439 -5.84 -2.68 -12.30
C PRO A 439 -5.91 -3.31 -13.70
N ALA A 440 -7.02 -3.09 -14.40
CA ALA A 440 -7.24 -3.53 -15.76
C ALA A 440 -8.09 -2.51 -16.53
N MET A 441 -7.81 -2.36 -17.82
CA MET A 441 -8.51 -1.48 -18.74
C MET A 441 -8.67 -2.18 -20.09
N ALA A 442 -9.91 -2.31 -20.53
CA ALA A 442 -10.27 -2.94 -21.79
C ALA A 442 -11.41 -2.18 -22.46
N HIS A 443 -11.44 -2.14 -23.78
CA HIS A 443 -12.47 -1.46 -24.56
C HIS A 443 -13.29 -2.48 -25.36
N LEU A 444 -14.61 -2.30 -25.40
CA LEU A 444 -15.56 -3.18 -26.07
C LEU A 444 -16.08 -2.53 -27.35
N ALA A 445 -15.45 -2.84 -28.48
CA ALA A 445 -15.88 -2.40 -29.80
C ALA A 445 -16.88 -3.41 -30.42
N ALA A 446 -17.71 -2.95 -31.36
CA ALA A 446 -18.60 -3.83 -32.14
C ALA A 446 -18.03 -4.07 -33.54
N ALA A 447 -17.72 -5.33 -33.83
CA ALA A 447 -17.30 -5.82 -35.14
C ALA A 447 -18.52 -6.44 -35.86
N GLY A 448 -19.40 -5.59 -36.39
CA GLY A 448 -20.65 -6.02 -37.03
C GLY A 448 -21.63 -6.59 -36.01
N SER A 449 -21.80 -7.92 -35.99
CA SER A 449 -22.65 -8.63 -35.01
C SER A 449 -21.88 -9.20 -33.82
N GLU A 450 -20.55 -9.09 -33.80
CA GLU A 450 -19.69 -9.68 -32.78
C GLU A 450 -18.97 -8.60 -31.95
N ALA A 451 -18.51 -8.99 -30.75
CA ALA A 451 -17.77 -8.12 -29.86
C ALA A 451 -16.26 -8.26 -30.09
N GLU A 452 -15.57 -7.13 -30.28
CA GLU A 452 -14.12 -7.08 -30.34
C GLU A 452 -13.58 -6.56 -28.99
N LEU A 453 -12.79 -7.38 -28.31
CA LEU A 453 -12.21 -7.06 -27.01
C LEU A 453 -10.82 -6.44 -27.19
N HIS A 454 -10.71 -5.13 -26.97
CA HIS A 454 -9.44 -4.41 -27.01
C HIS A 454 -8.83 -4.38 -25.60
N VAL A 455 -7.91 -5.30 -25.28
CA VAL A 455 -7.20 -5.29 -23.99
C VAL A 455 -6.08 -4.25 -24.05
N GLN A 456 -6.29 -3.09 -23.40
CA GLN A 456 -5.34 -1.98 -23.45
C GLN A 456 -4.21 -2.16 -22.43
N LEU A 457 -4.54 -2.54 -21.19
CA LEU A 457 -3.58 -2.82 -20.12
C LEU A 457 -4.20 -3.68 -19.01
N GLY A 458 -3.40 -4.52 -18.38
CA GLY A 458 -3.77 -5.30 -17.20
C GLY A 458 -4.31 -6.68 -17.53
N ARG A 459 -5.18 -7.20 -16.65
CA ARG A 459 -5.50 -8.63 -16.57
C ARG A 459 -6.98 -8.91 -16.78
N VAL A 460 -7.29 -9.84 -17.67
CA VAL A 460 -8.65 -10.25 -18.02
C VAL A 460 -8.71 -11.79 -18.09
N LEU A 461 -9.74 -12.40 -17.51
CA LEU A 461 -10.12 -13.77 -17.84
C LEU A 461 -11.33 -13.75 -18.76
N ILE A 462 -11.36 -14.66 -19.73
CA ILE A 462 -12.45 -14.90 -20.67
C ILE A 462 -12.93 -16.34 -20.43
N THR A 463 -14.18 -16.52 -20.01
CA THR A 463 -14.78 -17.82 -19.73
C THR A 463 -15.93 -18.08 -20.70
N ALA A 464 -15.85 -19.17 -21.47
CA ALA A 464 -16.90 -19.54 -22.42
C ALA A 464 -18.19 -19.98 -21.70
N LEU A 465 -19.32 -19.37 -22.04
CA LEU A 465 -20.66 -19.73 -21.58
C LEU A 465 -21.41 -20.58 -22.62
N ALA A 466 -21.02 -20.47 -23.90
CA ALA A 466 -21.47 -21.32 -24.99
C ALA A 466 -20.29 -22.12 -25.59
N ALA A 467 -20.57 -23.29 -26.16
CA ALA A 467 -19.60 -24.02 -26.98
C ALA A 467 -19.27 -23.25 -28.27
N ASP A 468 -18.18 -23.64 -28.94
CA ASP A 468 -17.70 -23.06 -30.21
C ASP A 468 -17.64 -21.51 -30.17
N THR A 469 -17.19 -20.95 -29.03
CA THR A 469 -17.17 -19.50 -28.78
C THR A 469 -15.90 -18.88 -29.34
N GLN A 470 -16.04 -18.36 -30.56
CA GLN A 470 -15.08 -17.47 -31.20
C GLN A 470 -15.24 -16.04 -30.66
N LEU A 471 -14.12 -15.34 -30.45
CA LEU A 471 -14.06 -13.90 -30.22
C LEU A 471 -12.80 -13.28 -30.81
N THR A 472 -12.83 -11.98 -31.12
CA THR A 472 -11.65 -11.23 -31.57
C THR A 472 -11.06 -10.43 -30.42
N VAL A 473 -9.76 -10.62 -30.15
CA VAL A 473 -9.00 -9.91 -29.12
C VAL A 473 -7.94 -9.03 -29.78
N ARG A 474 -7.98 -7.73 -29.52
CA ARG A 474 -6.98 -6.75 -29.96
C ARG A 474 -6.08 -6.34 -28.78
N TYR A 475 -4.79 -6.26 -29.03
CA TYR A 475 -3.79 -5.77 -28.06
C TYR A 475 -2.70 -4.98 -28.79
N GLY A 476 -2.53 -3.71 -28.42
CA GLY A 476 -1.69 -2.78 -29.19
C GLY A 476 -2.15 -2.66 -30.64
N GLN A 477 -1.28 -3.00 -31.59
CA GLN A 477 -1.57 -3.04 -33.04
C GLN A 477 -1.91 -4.45 -33.55
N ARG A 478 -1.98 -5.47 -32.67
CA ARG A 478 -2.16 -6.87 -33.03
C ARG A 478 -3.59 -7.32 -32.80
N VAL A 479 -4.08 -8.18 -33.68
CA VAL A 479 -5.40 -8.81 -33.63
C VAL A 479 -5.22 -10.32 -33.58
N ALA A 480 -5.93 -10.97 -32.66
CA ALA A 480 -5.99 -12.41 -32.52
C ALA A 480 -7.46 -12.88 -32.53
N THR A 481 -7.76 -13.88 -33.35
CA THR A 481 -8.99 -14.67 -33.21
C THR A 481 -8.75 -15.75 -32.17
N VAL A 482 -9.69 -15.91 -31.24
CA VAL A 482 -9.61 -16.87 -30.14
C VAL A 482 -10.82 -17.79 -30.21
N ASP A 483 -10.59 -19.10 -30.29
CA ASP A 483 -11.65 -20.11 -30.26
C ASP A 483 -11.63 -20.86 -28.94
N LEU A 484 -12.78 -20.84 -28.25
CA LEU A 484 -13.06 -21.54 -27.01
C LEU A 484 -14.09 -22.65 -27.30
N PRO A 485 -13.66 -23.91 -27.50
CA PRO A 485 -14.53 -24.96 -28.03
C PRO A 485 -15.58 -25.45 -27.02
N GLU A 486 -15.24 -25.51 -25.74
CA GLU A 486 -16.12 -26.09 -24.70
C GLU A 486 -16.69 -25.03 -23.75
N VAL A 487 -17.87 -25.31 -23.18
CA VAL A 487 -18.44 -24.48 -22.11
C VAL A 487 -17.56 -24.61 -20.87
N GLY A 488 -17.11 -23.48 -20.32
CA GLY A 488 -16.16 -23.44 -19.21
C GLY A 488 -14.68 -23.39 -19.62
N THR A 489 -14.35 -23.49 -20.92
CA THR A 489 -13.00 -23.15 -21.41
C THR A 489 -12.67 -21.72 -20.96
N THR A 490 -11.52 -21.55 -20.29
CA THR A 490 -11.13 -20.33 -19.60
C THR A 490 -9.73 -19.90 -20.06
N LEU A 491 -9.67 -18.76 -20.75
CA LEU A 491 -8.43 -18.11 -21.16
C LEU A 491 -8.12 -16.92 -20.24
N ALA A 492 -6.88 -16.81 -19.78
CA ALA A 492 -6.39 -15.66 -19.01
C ALA A 492 -5.39 -14.85 -19.84
N ILE A 493 -5.59 -13.54 -19.93
CA ILE A 493 -4.76 -12.60 -20.68
C ILE A 493 -4.16 -11.56 -19.73
N ASP A 494 -2.85 -11.34 -19.84
CA ASP A 494 -2.07 -10.30 -19.14
C ASP A 494 -1.35 -9.46 -20.21
N VAL A 495 -1.74 -8.18 -20.35
CA VAL A 495 -1.10 -7.20 -21.24
C VAL A 495 -0.43 -6.14 -20.39
N SER A 496 0.89 -6.08 -20.38
CA SER A 496 1.65 -5.03 -19.68
C SER A 496 2.54 -4.24 -20.63
N ALA A 497 2.68 -2.95 -20.36
CA ALA A 497 3.69 -2.12 -21.02
C ALA A 497 5.03 -2.27 -20.29
N PHE A 498 6.10 -2.50 -21.04
CA PHE A 498 7.47 -2.40 -20.55
C PHE A 498 8.17 -1.25 -21.28
N ARG A 499 8.85 -0.39 -20.53
CA ARG A 499 9.73 0.66 -21.06
C ARG A 499 11.12 0.50 -20.47
N THR A 500 12.15 0.56 -21.31
CA THR A 500 13.55 0.40 -20.88
C THR A 500 13.94 1.53 -19.92
N PRO A 501 14.57 1.26 -18.76
CA PRO A 501 14.93 2.28 -17.78
C PRO A 501 15.70 3.46 -18.39
N GLY A 502 15.30 4.68 -18.04
CA GLY A 502 15.94 5.91 -18.52
C GLY A 502 15.45 6.44 -19.87
N THR A 503 14.58 5.71 -20.57
CA THR A 503 14.01 6.16 -21.87
C THR A 503 12.75 7.01 -21.69
N ASP A 504 12.50 7.93 -22.63
CA ASP A 504 11.39 8.90 -22.59
C ASP A 504 10.03 8.23 -22.91
N PRO A 505 9.01 8.31 -22.02
CA PRO A 505 7.68 7.74 -22.24
C PRO A 505 6.83 8.50 -23.29
N THR A 506 7.23 9.72 -23.68
CA THR A 506 6.51 10.54 -24.66
C THR A 506 6.83 10.18 -26.12
N ILE A 507 7.78 9.25 -26.32
CA ILE A 507 8.20 8.64 -27.59
C ILE A 507 7.55 7.25 -27.69
N ALA A 508 6.97 6.92 -28.84
CA ALA A 508 6.15 5.71 -28.97
C ALA A 508 6.99 4.42 -28.97
N GLU A 509 8.20 4.49 -29.50
CA GLU A 509 9.12 3.40 -29.79
C GLU A 509 9.87 2.90 -28.54
N ASN A 510 9.88 3.69 -27.46
CA ASN A 510 10.57 3.35 -26.21
C ASN A 510 9.81 2.31 -25.35
N ARG A 511 8.55 2.01 -25.68
CA ARG A 511 7.72 1.04 -24.96
C ARG A 511 7.39 -0.17 -25.85
N VAL A 512 7.43 -1.35 -25.26
CA VAL A 512 6.97 -2.61 -25.88
C VAL A 512 5.87 -3.23 -25.03
N LEU A 513 4.86 -3.80 -25.67
CA LEU A 513 3.83 -4.57 -24.94
C LEU A 513 4.32 -6.00 -24.72
N VAL A 514 4.25 -6.46 -23.48
CA VAL A 514 4.40 -7.87 -23.11
C VAL A 514 3.00 -8.44 -22.98
N THR A 515 2.66 -9.41 -23.82
CA THR A 515 1.35 -10.06 -23.84
C THR A 515 1.51 -11.52 -23.49
N ARG A 516 0.69 -12.01 -22.56
CA ARG A 516 0.65 -13.42 -22.13
C ARG A 516 -0.77 -13.93 -22.21
N ALA A 517 -0.96 -15.12 -22.76
CA ALA A 517 -2.23 -15.80 -22.96
C ALA A 517 -2.12 -17.24 -22.40
N LEU A 518 -2.79 -17.51 -21.28
CA LEU A 518 -2.71 -18.74 -20.49
C LEU A 518 -4.04 -19.48 -20.52
N ALA A 519 -4.08 -20.70 -21.04
CA ALA A 519 -5.26 -21.56 -20.93
C ALA A 519 -5.35 -22.08 -19.49
N VAL A 520 -6.25 -21.49 -18.69
CA VAL A 520 -6.55 -21.92 -17.31
C VAL A 520 -7.37 -23.21 -17.32
N VAL A 521 -8.31 -23.30 -18.26
CA VAL A 521 -9.04 -24.52 -18.62
C VAL A 521 -9.07 -24.55 -20.15
N GLY A 522 -8.31 -25.44 -20.76
CA GLY A 522 -8.19 -25.60 -22.21
C GLY A 522 -8.94 -26.83 -22.76
N PRO A 523 -8.76 -27.14 -24.06
CA PRO A 523 -7.88 -26.46 -25.01
C PRO A 523 -8.41 -25.08 -25.42
N VAL A 524 -7.50 -24.18 -25.81
CA VAL A 524 -7.80 -22.88 -26.44
C VAL A 524 -7.05 -22.82 -27.77
N PHE A 525 -7.67 -22.30 -28.83
CA PHE A 525 -6.97 -21.99 -30.08
C PHE A 525 -6.80 -20.48 -30.20
N TRP A 526 -5.57 -20.05 -30.50
CA TRP A 526 -5.15 -18.65 -30.58
C TRP A 526 -4.53 -18.39 -31.95
N GLN A 527 -5.19 -17.62 -32.80
CA GLN A 527 -4.74 -17.33 -34.15
C GLN A 527 -4.44 -15.83 -34.30
N LEU A 528 -3.17 -15.46 -34.47
CA LEU A 528 -2.82 -14.11 -34.88
C LEU A 528 -3.25 -13.86 -36.33
N GLU A 529 -3.62 -12.61 -36.65
CA GLU A 529 -3.90 -12.18 -38.02
C GLU A 529 -2.72 -12.53 -38.96
N GLY A 530 -3.02 -13.23 -40.06
CA GLY A 530 -2.02 -13.70 -41.02
C GLY A 530 -1.20 -14.93 -40.59
N ALA A 531 -1.39 -15.47 -39.38
CA ALA A 531 -0.72 -16.67 -38.89
C ALA A 531 -1.64 -17.92 -38.95
N ALA A 532 -1.05 -19.09 -38.69
CA ALA A 532 -1.79 -20.31 -38.39
C ALA A 532 -2.32 -20.28 -36.94
N ALA A 533 -3.43 -20.96 -36.67
CA ALA A 533 -3.95 -21.12 -35.32
C ALA A 533 -3.00 -21.95 -34.45
N GLU A 534 -2.69 -21.45 -33.26
CA GLU A 534 -1.90 -22.13 -32.24
C GLU A 534 -2.81 -22.73 -31.17
N GLU A 535 -2.72 -24.04 -30.96
CA GLU A 535 -3.32 -24.67 -29.79
C GLU A 535 -2.51 -24.35 -28.52
N ILE A 536 -3.22 -24.08 -27.43
CA ILE A 536 -2.72 -23.83 -26.07
C ILE A 536 -3.47 -24.77 -25.12
N GLN A 537 -2.76 -25.73 -24.53
CA GLN A 537 -3.34 -26.70 -23.59
C GLN A 537 -3.46 -26.12 -22.17
N THR A 538 -4.32 -26.71 -21.33
CA THR A 538 -4.45 -26.38 -19.90
C THR A 538 -3.09 -26.27 -19.21
N GLY A 539 -2.81 -25.13 -18.57
CA GLY A 539 -1.54 -24.83 -17.91
C GLY A 539 -0.43 -24.32 -18.83
N GLN A 540 -0.66 -24.22 -20.14
CA GLN A 540 0.28 -23.60 -21.08
C GLN A 540 0.02 -22.10 -21.21
N GLN A 541 1.11 -21.33 -21.18
CA GLN A 541 1.14 -19.91 -21.47
C GLN A 541 1.84 -19.68 -22.82
N TRP A 542 1.12 -19.06 -23.74
CA TRP A 542 1.66 -18.37 -24.90
C TRP A 542 2.08 -16.96 -24.49
N SER A 543 3.22 -16.46 -24.99
CA SER A 543 3.71 -15.13 -24.66
C SER A 543 4.49 -14.47 -25.79
N GLN A 544 4.35 -13.16 -25.91
CA GLN A 544 4.96 -12.33 -26.95
C GLN A 544 5.44 -10.99 -26.39
N ILE A 545 6.58 -10.51 -26.89
CA ILE A 545 7.21 -9.24 -26.48
C ILE A 545 7.30 -8.35 -27.72
N GLY A 546 6.54 -7.24 -27.73
CA GLY A 546 6.45 -6.34 -28.88
C GLY A 546 6.10 -7.10 -30.16
N ASP A 547 6.94 -6.97 -31.17
CA ASP A 547 6.82 -7.68 -32.45
C ASP A 547 7.70 -8.93 -32.58
N GLY A 548 8.27 -9.41 -31.48
CA GLY A 548 9.03 -10.66 -31.43
C GLY A 548 8.18 -11.91 -31.72
N SER A 549 8.84 -13.00 -32.12
CA SER A 549 8.21 -14.31 -32.24
C SER A 549 7.54 -14.72 -30.91
N PRO A 550 6.36 -15.37 -30.95
CA PRO A 550 5.75 -15.89 -29.74
C PRO A 550 6.48 -17.14 -29.23
N GLU A 551 6.43 -17.34 -27.92
CA GLU A 551 6.93 -18.52 -27.22
C GLU A 551 5.81 -19.20 -26.45
N LYS A 552 5.86 -20.54 -26.31
CA LYS A 552 4.92 -21.31 -25.47
C LYS A 552 5.67 -22.08 -24.39
N VAL A 553 5.24 -21.88 -23.15
CA VAL A 553 5.83 -22.47 -21.93
C VAL A 553 4.71 -23.15 -21.14
N THR A 554 4.98 -24.31 -20.54
CA THR A 554 4.04 -24.95 -19.59
C THR A 554 4.38 -24.47 -18.18
N LEU A 555 3.39 -23.95 -17.45
CA LEU A 555 3.59 -23.43 -16.09
C LEU A 555 3.37 -24.54 -15.05
N GLU A 556 4.28 -24.66 -14.08
CA GLU A 556 4.12 -25.59 -12.94
C GLU A 556 3.03 -25.13 -11.97
N THR A 557 2.79 -23.83 -11.86
CA THR A 557 1.76 -23.22 -11.02
C THR A 557 1.03 -22.11 -11.76
N LEU A 558 -0.29 -22.01 -11.56
CA LEU A 558 -1.09 -20.93 -12.13
C LEU A 558 -0.79 -19.60 -11.37
N PRO A 559 -0.76 -18.44 -12.05
CA PRO A 559 -0.56 -17.16 -11.40
C PRO A 559 -1.62 -16.88 -10.31
N PRO A 560 -1.25 -16.28 -9.16
CA PRO A 560 -2.16 -16.12 -8.02
C PRO A 560 -3.34 -15.16 -8.27
N TRP A 561 -3.32 -14.42 -9.39
CA TRP A 561 -4.41 -13.52 -9.79
C TRP A 561 -5.58 -14.23 -10.47
N ILE A 562 -5.39 -15.47 -10.94
CA ILE A 562 -6.44 -16.28 -11.61
C ILE A 562 -7.60 -16.56 -10.64
N ASP A 563 -7.30 -17.08 -9.46
CA ASP A 563 -8.29 -17.38 -8.42
C ASP A 563 -8.71 -16.15 -7.61
N GLY A 564 -8.05 -15.00 -7.82
CA GLY A 564 -8.27 -13.75 -7.08
C GLY A 564 -7.47 -13.61 -5.78
N GLY A 565 -6.78 -14.67 -5.35
CA GLY A 565 -5.85 -14.67 -4.22
C GLY A 565 -6.51 -14.58 -2.84
N VAL A 566 -5.68 -14.58 -1.79
CA VAL A 566 -6.13 -14.33 -0.40
C VAL A 566 -6.12 -12.81 -0.16
N GLU A 567 -7.30 -12.21 -0.06
CA GLU A 567 -7.45 -10.78 0.18
C GLU A 567 -7.23 -10.39 1.65
N SER A 568 -6.54 -9.26 1.90
CA SER A 568 -6.43 -8.71 3.24
C SER A 568 -7.76 -8.12 3.74
N ALA A 569 -8.02 -8.22 5.05
CA ALA A 569 -9.20 -7.59 5.65
C ALA A 569 -9.19 -6.04 5.51
N ILE A 570 -8.01 -5.44 5.39
CA ILE A 570 -7.83 -4.00 5.17
C ILE A 570 -8.32 -3.63 3.76
N ASP A 571 -7.82 -4.29 2.72
CA ASP A 571 -8.25 -4.09 1.32
C ASP A 571 -9.78 -4.27 1.18
N LYS A 572 -10.31 -5.36 1.75
CA LYS A 572 -11.74 -5.69 1.66
C LYS A 572 -12.63 -4.61 2.26
N THR A 573 -12.17 -4.02 3.37
CA THR A 573 -12.86 -2.92 4.02
C THR A 573 -12.62 -1.58 3.31
N ALA A 574 -11.44 -1.38 2.70
CA ALA A 574 -11.12 -0.19 1.91
C ALA A 574 -12.04 -0.08 0.69
N ARG A 575 -12.11 -1.15 -0.13
CA ARG A 575 -13.04 -1.22 -1.27
C ARG A 575 -14.49 -1.01 -0.84
N LYS A 576 -14.95 -1.70 0.21
CA LYS A 576 -16.32 -1.53 0.72
C LYS A 576 -16.61 -0.09 1.17
N THR A 577 -15.61 0.60 1.75
CA THR A 577 -15.76 2.01 2.14
C THR A 577 -15.82 2.90 0.90
N LEU A 578 -14.95 2.69 -0.10
CA LEU A 578 -14.96 3.47 -1.35
C LEU A 578 -16.30 3.31 -2.12
N LEU A 579 -16.88 2.11 -2.13
CA LEU A 579 -18.21 1.85 -2.69
C LEU A 579 -19.36 2.57 -1.97
N THR A 580 -19.14 3.08 -0.75
CA THR A 580 -20.11 3.94 -0.06
C THR A 580 -19.86 5.44 -0.25
N LEU A 581 -18.79 5.80 -0.97
CA LEU A 581 -18.44 7.18 -1.32
C LEU A 581 -18.71 7.49 -2.80
N VAL A 582 -18.53 6.51 -3.69
CA VAL A 582 -18.78 6.67 -5.13
C VAL A 582 -20.25 6.31 -5.47
N PRO A 583 -21.04 7.24 -6.03
CA PRO A 583 -22.40 6.96 -6.47
C PRO A 583 -22.43 6.03 -7.70
N ILE A 584 -23.47 5.21 -7.79
CA ILE A 584 -23.69 4.27 -8.89
C ILE A 584 -24.52 4.94 -9.99
N GLY A 585 -24.09 4.84 -11.24
CA GLY A 585 -24.73 5.47 -12.41
C GLY A 585 -24.23 6.88 -12.74
N ASP A 586 -23.66 7.58 -11.76
CA ASP A 586 -23.21 8.97 -11.88
C ASP A 586 -21.71 9.11 -12.21
N SER A 587 -21.30 10.34 -12.52
CA SER A 587 -19.91 10.73 -12.81
C SER A 587 -19.01 10.60 -11.57
N VAL A 588 -17.94 9.81 -11.67
CA VAL A 588 -17.15 9.39 -10.49
C VAL A 588 -16.01 10.32 -10.11
N ALA A 589 -15.66 11.28 -10.97
CA ALA A 589 -14.44 12.09 -10.83
C ALA A 589 -14.41 12.93 -9.54
N LEU A 590 -15.50 13.63 -9.20
CA LEU A 590 -15.59 14.43 -7.98
C LEU A 590 -15.68 13.56 -6.70
N PRO A 591 -16.56 12.54 -6.60
CA PRO A 591 -16.59 11.64 -5.45
C PRO A 591 -15.26 10.93 -5.16
N LEU A 592 -14.50 10.57 -6.20
CA LEU A 592 -13.16 10.01 -6.02
C LEU A 592 -12.14 11.05 -5.51
N ARG A 593 -12.24 12.32 -5.94
CA ARG A 593 -11.39 13.43 -5.45
C ARG A 593 -11.69 13.80 -4.00
N GLU A 594 -12.95 13.69 -3.57
CA GLU A 594 -13.32 13.79 -2.16
C GLU A 594 -12.76 12.59 -1.37
N ALA A 595 -12.82 11.39 -1.94
CA ALA A 595 -12.29 10.18 -1.32
C ALA A 595 -10.76 10.15 -1.14
N THR A 596 -9.95 10.90 -1.92
CA THR A 596 -8.50 11.04 -1.66
C THR A 596 -8.16 11.76 -0.35
N HIS A 597 -9.14 12.46 0.24
CA HIS A 597 -9.03 13.14 1.52
C HIS A 597 -9.66 12.32 2.67
N PHE A 598 -10.08 11.07 2.42
CA PHE A 598 -10.74 10.25 3.42
C PHE A 598 -9.79 9.79 4.52
N ARG A 599 -10.25 9.86 5.78
CA ARG A 599 -9.50 9.61 7.04
C ARG A 599 -8.79 8.25 7.19
N ARG A 600 -8.92 7.34 6.22
CA ARG A 600 -8.28 6.03 6.16
C ARG A 600 -7.40 6.01 4.92
N ALA A 601 -6.09 6.02 5.12
CA ALA A 601 -5.10 6.15 4.05
C ALA A 601 -5.32 5.11 2.93
N GLU A 602 -5.74 3.88 3.26
CA GLU A 602 -6.05 2.82 2.30
C GLU A 602 -7.24 3.13 1.36
N VAL A 603 -8.23 3.91 1.82
CA VAL A 603 -9.37 4.33 0.99
C VAL A 603 -8.94 5.45 0.06
N ALA A 604 -8.21 6.42 0.60
CA ALA A 604 -7.65 7.54 -0.14
C ALA A 604 -6.61 7.11 -1.19
N ALA A 605 -5.77 6.13 -0.85
CA ALA A 605 -4.79 5.55 -1.77
C ALA A 605 -5.49 4.86 -2.95
N LEU A 606 -6.53 4.06 -2.66
CA LEU A 606 -7.35 3.39 -3.67
C LEU A 606 -8.07 4.38 -4.58
N ALA A 607 -8.64 5.46 -4.02
CA ALA A 607 -9.29 6.52 -4.79
C ALA A 607 -8.30 7.25 -5.72
N ALA A 608 -7.13 7.66 -5.20
CA ALA A 608 -6.10 8.33 -5.99
C ALA A 608 -5.51 7.43 -7.09
N ARG A 609 -5.34 6.13 -6.83
CA ARG A 609 -4.89 5.16 -7.86
C ARG A 609 -5.98 4.87 -8.89
N THR A 610 -7.25 5.03 -8.54
CA THR A 610 -8.36 5.00 -9.50
C THR A 610 -8.33 6.24 -10.39
N LEU A 611 -8.21 7.45 -9.83
CA LEU A 611 -8.21 8.71 -10.57
C LEU A 611 -7.14 8.80 -11.65
N VAL A 612 -5.91 8.35 -11.38
CA VAL A 612 -4.83 8.35 -12.39
C VAL A 612 -5.10 7.37 -13.54
N MET A 613 -5.81 6.25 -13.31
CA MET A 613 -6.28 5.39 -14.40
C MET A 613 -7.35 6.08 -15.27
N LEU A 614 -8.19 6.92 -14.68
CA LEU A 614 -9.18 7.75 -15.39
C LEU A 614 -8.54 8.94 -16.15
N GLY A 615 -7.23 9.16 -15.99
CA GLY A 615 -6.48 10.25 -16.60
C GLY A 615 -6.39 11.53 -15.76
N HIS A 616 -6.89 11.52 -14.52
CA HIS A 616 -6.73 12.63 -13.56
C HIS A 616 -5.42 12.48 -12.79
N ASN A 617 -4.34 13.06 -13.32
CA ASN A 617 -2.98 12.91 -12.80
C ASN A 617 -2.65 14.03 -11.79
N ASP A 618 -3.30 15.19 -11.94
CA ASP A 618 -3.20 16.40 -11.11
C ASP A 618 -3.23 16.15 -9.60
N VAL A 619 -4.03 15.19 -9.13
CA VAL A 619 -4.19 14.87 -7.70
C VAL A 619 -2.93 14.33 -7.01
N TYR A 620 -1.87 14.03 -7.76
CA TYR A 620 -0.57 13.63 -7.21
C TYR A 620 0.37 14.80 -6.91
N PHE A 621 0.09 15.98 -7.45
CA PHE A 621 1.01 17.12 -7.53
C PHE A 621 0.48 18.37 -6.80
N GLY A 622 1.31 19.41 -6.71
CA GLY A 622 0.99 20.60 -5.91
C GLY A 622 1.10 20.38 -4.40
N THR A 623 0.75 21.39 -3.61
CA THR A 623 0.88 21.38 -2.13
C THR A 623 0.13 20.24 -1.47
N ASP A 624 -1.12 20.05 -1.87
CA ASP A 624 -2.07 19.10 -1.26
C ASP A 624 -2.11 17.75 -2.01
N GLY A 625 -1.20 17.57 -2.98
CA GLY A 625 -1.08 16.36 -3.79
C GLY A 625 -0.69 15.11 -2.99
N VAL A 626 -1.16 13.96 -3.45
CA VAL A 626 -0.97 12.65 -2.81
C VAL A 626 0.50 12.28 -2.54
N LEU A 627 1.44 12.74 -3.36
CA LEU A 627 2.88 12.54 -3.12
C LEU A 627 3.47 13.43 -2.01
N ASN A 628 2.80 14.54 -1.66
CA ASN A 628 3.21 15.40 -0.55
C ASN A 628 2.53 15.03 0.77
N ASN A 629 1.41 14.30 0.75
CA ASN A 629 0.68 13.87 1.94
C ASN A 629 1.45 12.80 2.77
N PRO A 630 1.83 13.08 4.03
CA PRO A 630 2.60 12.14 4.88
C PRO A 630 1.80 10.96 5.43
N ASP A 631 0.46 10.99 5.38
CA ASP A 631 -0.37 9.83 5.74
C ASP A 631 -0.32 8.73 4.67
N GLN A 632 0.03 9.09 3.42
CA GLN A 632 0.17 8.16 2.29
C GLN A 632 1.54 7.46 2.22
N LYS A 633 2.40 7.64 3.23
CA LYS A 633 3.75 7.04 3.27
C LYS A 633 3.79 5.51 3.12
N SER A 634 2.75 4.81 3.53
CA SER A 634 2.63 3.34 3.38
C SER A 634 2.21 2.91 1.98
N TYR A 635 1.77 3.84 1.14
CA TYR A 635 1.24 3.61 -0.22
C TYR A 635 2.06 4.33 -1.30
N TRP A 636 3.14 5.04 -0.96
CA TRP A 636 3.97 5.73 -1.95
C TRP A 636 4.54 4.80 -3.02
N GLU A 637 4.98 3.59 -2.67
CA GLU A 637 5.41 2.56 -3.64
C GLU A 637 4.27 2.22 -4.64
N ASP A 638 3.06 1.99 -4.11
CA ASP A 638 1.82 1.72 -4.85
C ASP A 638 1.38 2.90 -5.74
N HIS A 639 1.66 4.13 -5.30
CA HIS A 639 1.38 5.39 -6.01
C HIS A 639 2.38 5.65 -7.14
N VAL A 640 3.67 5.45 -6.90
CA VAL A 640 4.70 5.55 -7.93
C VAL A 640 4.50 4.47 -8.99
N ALA A 641 4.13 3.25 -8.61
CA ALA A 641 3.75 2.20 -9.56
C ALA A 641 2.55 2.62 -10.44
N ALA A 642 1.53 3.28 -9.88
CA ALA A 642 0.37 3.76 -10.64
C ALA A 642 0.72 4.92 -11.60
N LEU A 643 1.55 5.88 -11.16
CA LEU A 643 2.05 6.97 -12.03
C LEU A 643 2.91 6.43 -13.18
N LYS A 644 3.75 5.42 -12.92
CA LYS A 644 4.56 4.75 -13.95
C LYS A 644 3.68 4.03 -14.97
N ALA A 645 2.73 3.20 -14.51
CA ALA A 645 1.76 2.54 -15.38
C ALA A 645 0.95 3.53 -16.26
N ARG A 646 0.70 4.76 -15.78
CA ARG A 646 0.05 5.83 -16.55
C ARG A 646 0.95 6.44 -17.63
N ILE A 647 2.23 6.72 -17.36
CA ILE A 647 3.15 7.20 -18.41
C ILE A 647 3.48 6.09 -19.43
N ASP A 648 3.53 4.84 -18.99
CA ASP A 648 3.91 3.69 -19.83
C ASP A 648 2.73 3.20 -20.70
N LEU A 649 1.49 3.61 -20.40
CA LEU A 649 0.28 3.33 -21.19
C LEU A 649 0.37 3.88 -22.62
N SER A 650 0.62 5.18 -22.78
CA SER A 650 0.71 5.81 -24.09
C SER A 650 1.48 7.15 -24.08
N PRO A 651 2.07 7.55 -25.22
CA PRO A 651 2.70 8.87 -25.38
C PRO A 651 1.78 10.05 -25.07
N THR A 652 0.46 9.89 -25.27
CA THR A 652 -0.53 10.91 -24.87
C THR A 652 -0.67 10.93 -23.35
N ALA A 653 -0.88 9.78 -22.72
CA ALA A 653 -1.00 9.67 -21.27
C ALA A 653 0.23 10.21 -20.51
N ALA A 654 1.43 10.03 -21.07
CA ALA A 654 2.66 10.63 -20.57
C ALA A 654 2.69 12.16 -20.69
N LYS A 655 2.19 12.72 -21.80
CA LYS A 655 2.10 14.17 -22.03
C LYS A 655 1.01 14.82 -21.18
N ASP A 656 -0.13 14.15 -21.00
CA ASP A 656 -1.21 14.57 -20.10
C ASP A 656 -0.69 14.71 -18.66
N LEU A 657 0.04 13.70 -18.17
CA LEU A 657 0.61 13.68 -16.82
C LEU A 657 1.66 14.78 -16.62
N LEU A 658 2.47 15.09 -17.63
CA LEU A 658 3.40 16.24 -17.61
C LEU A 658 2.65 17.59 -17.65
N ALA A 659 1.54 17.69 -18.38
CA ALA A 659 0.71 18.90 -18.43
C ALA A 659 0.03 19.16 -17.07
N ASP A 660 -0.57 18.13 -16.45
CA ASP A 660 -1.12 18.19 -15.10
C ASP A 660 -0.05 18.57 -14.07
N ALA A 661 1.12 17.94 -14.12
CA ALA A 661 2.25 18.27 -13.23
C ALA A 661 2.68 19.73 -13.39
N ARG A 662 2.76 20.25 -14.62
CA ARG A 662 3.06 21.67 -14.88
C ARG A 662 1.94 22.62 -14.43
N SER A 663 0.69 22.19 -14.48
CA SER A 663 -0.44 22.98 -13.97
C SER A 663 -0.46 23.07 -12.44
N MET A 664 0.06 22.06 -11.73
CA MET A 664 0.03 21.97 -10.28
C MET A 664 1.33 22.40 -9.59
N ASP A 665 2.49 22.16 -10.20
CA ASP A 665 3.82 22.59 -9.73
C ASP A 665 4.75 22.87 -10.92
N ALA A 666 4.52 23.98 -11.61
CA ALA A 666 5.32 24.42 -12.76
C ALA A 666 6.83 24.55 -12.48
N ALA A 667 7.24 24.68 -11.22
CA ALA A 667 8.65 24.81 -10.84
C ALA A 667 9.38 23.46 -10.74
N ASN A 668 8.67 22.38 -10.39
CA ASN A 668 9.26 21.05 -10.18
C ASN A 668 8.77 20.00 -11.19
N ALA A 669 7.77 20.30 -12.02
CA ALA A 669 7.11 19.34 -12.91
C ALA A 669 8.05 18.51 -13.79
N ASP A 670 9.04 19.13 -14.45
CA ASP A 670 9.98 18.43 -15.32
C ASP A 670 10.91 17.48 -14.54
N ALA A 671 11.29 17.84 -13.30
CA ALA A 671 12.05 16.97 -12.41
C ALA A 671 11.20 15.83 -11.85
N LEU A 672 9.95 16.11 -11.45
CA LEU A 672 8.98 15.10 -11.03
C LEU A 672 8.74 14.07 -12.15
N PHE A 673 8.58 14.54 -13.39
CA PHE A 673 8.39 13.69 -14.56
C PHE A 673 9.64 12.85 -14.87
N ARG A 674 10.84 13.46 -14.90
CA ARG A 674 12.12 12.76 -15.14
C ARG A 674 12.37 11.62 -14.15
N LEU A 675 11.97 11.78 -12.89
CA LEU A 675 12.14 10.75 -11.85
C LEU A 675 11.25 9.51 -12.08
N LEU A 676 10.13 9.62 -12.80
CA LEU A 676 9.27 8.47 -13.14
C LEU A 676 9.88 7.57 -14.24
N TRP A 677 10.87 8.05 -14.98
CA TRP A 677 11.44 7.33 -16.13
C TRP A 677 12.34 6.13 -15.74
N ASP A 678 12.70 6.00 -14.46
CA ASP A 678 13.88 5.27 -14.00
C ASP A 678 15.16 5.76 -14.72
N TYR A 679 16.25 5.00 -14.58
CA TYR A 679 17.59 5.41 -15.02
C TYR A 679 18.32 4.23 -15.66
N SER A 680 18.94 4.44 -16.82
CA SER A 680 19.78 3.41 -17.46
C SER A 680 21.11 3.24 -16.70
N PRO A 681 21.84 2.11 -16.87
CA PRO A 681 23.17 1.94 -16.30
C PRO A 681 24.13 3.08 -16.71
N GLU A 682 24.07 3.50 -17.96
CA GLU A 682 24.92 4.54 -18.54
C GLU A 682 24.57 5.91 -17.95
N GLN A 683 23.28 6.23 -17.77
CA GLN A 683 22.84 7.46 -17.11
C GLN A 683 23.39 7.57 -15.69
N LEU A 684 23.31 6.47 -14.92
CA LEU A 684 23.87 6.38 -13.57
C LEU A 684 25.40 6.50 -13.56
N GLU A 685 26.09 6.16 -14.65
CA GLU A 685 27.54 6.38 -14.80
C GLU A 685 27.89 7.82 -15.24
N THR A 686 27.02 8.49 -15.98
CA THR A 686 27.20 9.91 -16.37
C THR A 686 26.85 10.93 -15.28
N GLY A 687 26.28 10.49 -14.15
CA GLY A 687 26.08 11.32 -12.96
C GLY A 687 24.61 11.50 -12.52
N ASP A 688 23.64 10.84 -13.16
CA ASP A 688 22.25 10.87 -12.69
C ASP A 688 22.08 10.22 -11.29
N ASP A 689 23.05 9.38 -10.87
CA ASP A 689 23.11 8.84 -9.51
C ASP A 689 23.37 9.94 -8.46
N ALA A 690 24.12 10.99 -8.80
CA ALA A 690 24.30 12.16 -7.95
C ALA A 690 23.03 13.01 -7.85
N PHE A 691 22.34 13.25 -8.98
CA PHE A 691 21.05 13.95 -9.02
C PHE A 691 20.00 13.27 -8.12
N LEU A 692 19.92 11.94 -8.16
CA LEU A 692 19.03 11.17 -7.29
C LEU A 692 19.31 11.39 -5.80
N VAL A 693 20.59 11.43 -5.40
CA VAL A 693 21.00 11.62 -3.99
C VAL A 693 20.82 13.07 -3.53
N GLU A 694 21.09 14.05 -4.39
CA GLU A 694 20.85 15.48 -4.10
C GLU A 694 19.36 15.77 -3.90
N THR A 695 18.50 15.19 -4.76
CA THR A 695 17.04 15.34 -4.69
C THR A 695 16.44 14.88 -3.34
N LEU A 696 17.12 14.00 -2.59
CA LEU A 696 16.68 13.57 -1.26
C LEU A 696 16.66 14.69 -0.20
N ASP A 697 17.40 15.80 -0.38
CA ASP A 697 17.32 16.95 0.55
C ASP A 697 16.32 18.03 0.11
N SER A 698 15.65 17.85 -1.04
CA SER A 698 14.67 18.80 -1.60
C SER A 698 13.61 19.24 -0.57
N PRO A 699 13.16 20.50 -0.57
CA PRO A 699 12.05 20.93 0.29
C PRO A 699 10.74 20.21 -0.06
N GLN A 700 10.51 19.81 -1.32
CA GLN A 700 9.28 19.11 -1.71
C GLN A 700 9.31 17.64 -1.27
N THR A 701 8.22 17.13 -0.70
CA THR A 701 8.12 15.71 -0.30
C THR A 701 7.97 14.83 -1.54
N ALA A 702 7.20 15.26 -2.54
CA ALA A 702 7.00 14.53 -3.80
C ALA A 702 8.33 14.19 -4.53
N LEU A 703 9.25 15.16 -4.66
CA LEU A 703 10.58 14.92 -5.23
C LEU A 703 11.38 13.89 -4.42
N ARG A 704 11.34 13.98 -3.07
CA ARG A 704 11.99 13.02 -2.17
C ARG A 704 11.40 11.61 -2.27
N VAL A 705 10.09 11.48 -2.50
CA VAL A 705 9.40 10.21 -2.72
C VAL A 705 9.82 9.57 -4.03
N LEU A 706 9.76 10.30 -5.15
CA LEU A 706 10.13 9.75 -6.45
C LEU A 706 11.62 9.37 -6.51
N ALA A 707 12.50 10.20 -5.93
CA ALA A 707 13.93 9.91 -5.86
C ALA A 707 14.27 8.69 -5.01
N ILE A 708 13.64 8.48 -3.84
CA ILE A 708 13.91 7.28 -3.04
C ILE A 708 13.37 6.01 -3.69
N GLU A 709 12.24 6.06 -4.39
CA GLU A 709 11.71 4.89 -5.10
C GLU A 709 12.55 4.53 -6.34
N ALA A 710 13.08 5.52 -7.07
CA ALA A 710 14.07 5.27 -8.12
C ALA A 710 15.36 4.63 -7.55
N LEU A 711 15.90 5.16 -6.46
CA LEU A 711 17.06 4.57 -5.77
C LEU A 711 16.77 3.16 -5.21
N ARG A 712 15.55 2.90 -4.75
CA ARG A 712 15.09 1.59 -4.25
C ARG A 712 14.97 0.58 -5.39
N ARG A 713 14.44 0.96 -6.55
CA ARG A 713 14.41 0.14 -7.78
C ARG A 713 15.80 -0.23 -8.26
N VAL A 714 16.71 0.76 -8.37
CA VAL A 714 18.10 0.53 -8.82
C VAL A 714 18.86 -0.36 -7.83
N THR A 715 18.83 -0.04 -6.53
CA THR A 715 19.76 -0.65 -5.55
C THR A 715 19.15 -1.71 -4.63
N GLY A 716 17.86 -2.01 -4.76
CA GLY A 716 17.13 -2.96 -3.92
C GLY A 716 16.86 -2.47 -2.48
N THR A 717 17.06 -1.19 -2.16
CA THR A 717 16.89 -0.68 -0.78
C THR A 717 16.62 0.83 -0.71
N SER A 718 15.84 1.25 0.30
CA SER A 718 15.65 2.68 0.65
C SER A 718 16.61 3.15 1.75
N LEU A 719 17.47 2.28 2.31
CA LEU A 719 18.34 2.54 3.47
C LEU A 719 17.62 3.11 4.72
N PHE A 720 16.30 2.88 4.81
CA PHE A 720 15.37 3.47 5.78
C PHE A 720 15.30 5.00 5.76
N PHE A 721 15.57 5.63 4.59
CA PHE A 721 15.27 7.04 4.37
C PHE A 721 13.77 7.31 4.50
N LYS A 722 13.41 8.53 4.91
CA LYS A 722 12.06 8.95 5.26
C LYS A 722 11.66 10.22 4.51
N PRO A 723 10.97 10.11 3.36
CA PRO A 723 10.55 11.28 2.60
C PRO A 723 9.65 12.22 3.40
N GLU A 724 8.92 11.77 4.43
CA GLU A 724 8.11 12.62 5.30
C GLU A 724 8.91 13.57 6.21
N GLN A 725 10.25 13.44 6.29
CA GLN A 725 11.06 14.21 7.24
C GLN A 725 11.27 15.67 6.80
N GLU A 726 10.44 16.58 7.31
CA GLU A 726 10.55 18.03 7.10
C GLU A 726 11.89 18.62 7.55
N SER A 727 12.48 18.10 8.63
CA SER A 727 13.73 18.62 9.20
C SER A 727 14.94 18.25 8.34
N ALA A 728 15.46 19.22 7.57
CA ALA A 728 16.65 19.06 6.74
C ALA A 728 17.87 18.53 7.54
N SER A 729 18.07 18.97 8.78
CA SER A 729 19.13 18.47 9.67
C SER A 729 19.02 16.97 9.97
N ARG A 730 17.78 16.42 10.01
CA ARG A 730 17.54 14.98 10.14
C ARG A 730 17.70 14.27 8.80
N ARG A 731 17.17 14.82 7.69
CA ARG A 731 17.39 14.26 6.33
C ARG A 731 18.88 14.08 6.04
N LYS A 732 19.72 15.10 6.31
CA LYS A 732 21.18 15.05 6.16
C LYS A 732 21.88 14.03 7.06
N SER A 733 21.21 13.44 8.05
CA SER A 733 21.75 12.31 8.81
C SER A 733 21.49 10.96 8.12
N ASP A 734 20.37 10.81 7.40
CA ASP A 734 20.05 9.61 6.62
C ASP A 734 20.72 9.62 5.23
N ILE A 735 20.78 10.78 4.56
CA ILE A 735 21.37 10.98 3.24
C ILE A 735 22.87 10.63 3.22
N LYS A 736 23.58 10.74 4.35
CA LYS A 736 25.00 10.29 4.48
C LYS A 736 25.25 8.84 4.09
N LYS A 737 24.24 7.96 4.21
CA LYS A 737 24.32 6.58 3.73
C LYS A 737 24.37 6.54 2.20
N TRP A 738 23.53 7.34 1.55
CA TRP A 738 23.46 7.53 0.10
C TRP A 738 24.70 8.24 -0.47
N GLU A 739 25.16 9.33 0.14
CA GLU A 739 26.46 9.99 -0.17
C GLU A 739 27.65 9.01 -0.11
N THR A 740 27.56 7.99 0.75
CA THR A 740 28.61 6.98 0.91
C THR A 740 28.50 5.86 -0.12
N LYS A 741 27.29 5.50 -0.57
CA LYS A 741 27.11 4.65 -1.76
C LYS A 741 27.57 5.37 -3.05
N LEU A 742 27.17 6.62 -3.23
CA LEU A 742 27.52 7.45 -4.40
C LEU A 742 29.04 7.54 -4.58
N ARG A 743 29.77 7.90 -3.53
CA ARG A 743 31.25 7.97 -3.53
C ARG A 743 31.97 6.63 -3.73
N ARG A 744 31.25 5.51 -3.82
CA ARG A 744 31.78 4.18 -4.13
C ARG A 744 31.37 3.66 -5.52
N GLY A 745 30.40 4.31 -6.17
CA GLY A 745 29.71 3.75 -7.34
C GLY A 745 28.67 2.67 -6.97
N ASP A 746 28.27 2.54 -5.70
CA ASP A 746 27.34 1.50 -5.21
C ASP A 746 25.86 1.77 -5.60
N ILE A 747 25.58 2.70 -6.52
CA ILE A 747 24.23 3.07 -7.01
C ILE A 747 24.06 2.56 -8.45
N ARG A 748 24.04 1.23 -8.60
CA ARG A 748 23.90 0.53 -9.87
C ARG A 748 22.87 -0.60 -9.72
N TRP A 749 22.26 -0.99 -10.85
CA TRP A 749 21.28 -2.06 -10.92
C TRP A 749 21.85 -3.39 -10.41
N GLN A 750 21.17 -4.04 -9.46
CA GLN A 750 21.50 -5.42 -9.07
C GLN A 750 21.14 -6.41 -10.20
N THR A 751 20.00 -6.15 -10.85
CA THR A 751 19.53 -6.81 -12.06
C THR A 751 18.80 -5.74 -12.86
N ILE A 752 19.12 -5.61 -14.15
CA ILE A 752 18.46 -4.61 -15.01
C ILE A 752 17.11 -5.21 -15.44
N PRO A 753 15.98 -4.49 -15.28
CA PRO A 753 14.69 -4.93 -15.79
C PRO A 753 14.75 -5.15 -17.31
N ILE A 754 14.19 -6.27 -17.77
CA ILE A 754 14.07 -6.61 -19.20
C ILE A 754 12.62 -7.02 -19.51
N ALA A 755 12.18 -6.74 -20.74
CA ALA A 755 10.85 -7.12 -21.20
C ALA A 755 10.66 -8.65 -21.13
N GLY A 756 9.43 -9.09 -20.86
CA GLY A 756 9.06 -10.51 -20.79
C GLY A 756 9.34 -11.18 -19.44
N ALA A 757 10.37 -10.75 -18.70
CA ALA A 757 10.65 -11.26 -17.36
C ALA A 757 9.46 -11.05 -16.41
N THR A 758 9.32 -11.97 -15.45
CA THR A 758 8.42 -11.85 -14.31
C THR A 758 9.20 -11.26 -13.13
N GLU A 759 8.68 -10.15 -12.57
CA GLU A 759 9.12 -9.63 -11.25
C GLU A 759 8.70 -10.58 -10.11
#